data_AF-A0A957K9E4-F1
#
_entry.id   AF-A0A957K9E4-F1
#
_cell.length_a   1.000
_cell.length_b   1.000
_cell.length_c   1.000
_cell.angle_alpha   90.00
_cell.angle_beta   90.00
_cell.angle_gamma   90.00
#
_symmetry.space_group_name_H-M   'P 1'
#
loop_
_entity.id
_entity.type
_entity.pdbx_description
1 polymer ?
#
loop_
_entity_poly.entity_id
_entity_poly.type
_entity_poly.pdbx_seq_one_letter_code
_entity_poly.pdbx_strand_id
1 'polypeptide(L)'
;VDENDANFKNIIVNSDMMSEGDLFADIEQLVLYGTHSLDLGGDAAALITADDLTFSSVTDRSGGLVLAASAADDNVLAIGDIDFLFPPNYTAFDNSRFIAHIADFLTSTEARAYTLAEFPYFYDAETVDVIYTGSPELGPNAFDEIIALDTAFEPLGINVQLASEPDDDNDVLYLGLYNQVGEDVLEILNSEGISLTIDPVILTADELAQLDEEEEDTADEEEFVDEIRVLETSLGNIQMSGTAMFLLVEDGDQQSLIVLAASSDGLQVAVSRLIAMTPRNAPSALQDCLLQENLALCPTGISSEPIEAELDTGGTPAPVVVPPPGGNGGGSGSGQLDEDLNALIIGPINIGETVSGELEGEVGHGYTFSSGPAVIDITLGASDELDGVIEVYDANKDLVNFTDNTFGGEDEVARNVEIESGTYTIVVRDFFGDPAGYTLSVTEAVGGSGAIFIYSDDDGDAGTATSAADIADLLSPIYPVVLFEASSNPPLTEADLEAVSLVIWDSGDYVDASLDEDDDILLAFLSSGGNILFLGGTPTLFTGFESAPLSDVRMVDTGTVLTEGFEDGQIISLTQTVEAAFVDVEEPDIGEIWFMFRGPNSPNAGTVISFVSESDDGNSRFGAVFLPYWALPEDEAAQLLFNLIEFYGVNPG
;
A
#
# COMPACT_ATOMS: atom_id res chain seq x y z
N VAL A 1 -14.24 -55.96 0.13
CA VAL A 1 -14.37 -54.82 1.06
C VAL A 1 -13.47 -53.82 0.40
N ASP A 2 -14.09 -52.90 -0.31
CA ASP A 2 -13.35 -51.95 -1.14
C ASP A 2 -12.63 -51.00 -0.19
N GLU A 3 -11.35 -50.74 -0.45
CA GLU A 3 -10.41 -50.23 0.56
C GLU A 3 -10.76 -48.83 1.08
N ASN A 4 -11.51 -48.05 0.30
CA ASN A 4 -11.99 -46.71 0.63
C ASN A 4 -13.51 -46.62 0.90
N ASP A 5 -14.22 -47.75 1.01
CA ASP A 5 -15.69 -47.79 1.15
C ASP A 5 -16.17 -46.93 2.35
N ALA A 6 -16.81 -45.81 2.04
CA ALA A 6 -17.33 -44.79 2.99
C ALA A 6 -16.27 -44.11 3.88
N ASN A 7 -15.04 -43.96 3.40
CA ASN A 7 -14.00 -43.19 4.10
C ASN A 7 -13.99 -41.74 3.62
N PHE A 8 -14.20 -40.81 4.55
CA PHE A 8 -14.30 -39.35 4.31
C PHE A 8 -13.03 -38.59 4.72
N LYS A 9 -11.97 -39.29 5.14
CA LYS A 9 -10.77 -38.66 5.72
C LYS A 9 -9.46 -39.23 5.20
N ASN A 10 -9.27 -40.55 5.23
CA ASN A 10 -8.00 -41.14 4.80
C ASN A 10 -8.22 -41.90 3.49
N ILE A 11 -7.46 -41.57 2.45
CA ILE A 11 -7.63 -42.17 1.14
C ILE A 11 -6.40 -43.01 0.82
N ILE A 12 -6.62 -44.30 0.53
CA ILE A 12 -5.62 -45.13 -0.12
C ILE A 12 -5.70 -44.83 -1.62
N VAL A 13 -4.64 -44.23 -2.16
CA VAL A 13 -4.53 -43.93 -3.59
C VAL A 13 -3.82 -45.07 -4.27
N ASN A 14 -4.50 -45.72 -5.22
CA ASN A 14 -3.94 -46.78 -6.02
C ASN A 14 -3.41 -46.23 -7.36
N SER A 15 -2.51 -46.96 -8.01
CA SER A 15 -1.97 -46.55 -9.32
C SER A 15 -3.00 -46.20 -10.41
N ASP A 16 -4.23 -46.74 -10.36
CA ASP A 16 -5.31 -46.41 -11.30
C ASP A 16 -6.00 -45.06 -11.03
N MET A 17 -5.72 -44.47 -9.87
CA MET A 17 -6.15 -43.12 -9.48
C MET A 17 -5.10 -42.05 -9.81
N MET A 18 -3.89 -42.46 -10.21
CA MET A 18 -2.76 -41.58 -10.52
C MET A 18 -2.64 -41.38 -12.03
N SER A 19 -2.22 -40.19 -12.45
CA SER A 19 -1.86 -39.92 -13.84
C SER A 19 -0.56 -40.65 -14.22
N GLU A 20 -0.33 -40.82 -15.52
CA GLU A 20 0.97 -41.26 -16.02
C GLU A 20 1.99 -40.12 -15.86
N GLY A 21 3.21 -40.43 -15.41
CA GLY A 21 4.28 -39.43 -15.27
C GLY A 21 5.38 -39.87 -14.31
N ASP A 22 6.51 -39.16 -14.35
CA ASP A 22 7.68 -39.46 -13.53
C ASP A 22 7.39 -39.29 -12.02
N LEU A 23 6.47 -38.38 -11.66
CA LEU A 23 6.02 -38.16 -10.29
C LEU A 23 5.48 -39.44 -9.62
N PHE A 24 4.88 -40.34 -10.41
CA PHE A 24 4.28 -41.60 -9.94
C PHE A 24 5.02 -42.86 -10.41
N ALA A 25 6.23 -42.70 -10.97
CA ALA A 25 7.02 -43.83 -11.42
C ALA A 25 7.30 -44.82 -10.26
N ASP A 26 7.07 -46.11 -10.47
CA ASP A 26 7.28 -47.14 -9.42
C ASP A 26 6.49 -46.89 -8.11
N ILE A 27 5.39 -46.12 -8.13
CA ILE A 27 4.46 -45.97 -7.00
C ILE A 27 3.26 -46.89 -7.24
N GLU A 28 3.01 -47.82 -6.32
CA GLU A 28 1.87 -48.73 -6.41
C GLU A 28 0.70 -48.21 -5.56
N GLN A 29 1.00 -47.73 -4.34
CA GLN A 29 0.00 -47.25 -3.39
C GLN A 29 0.52 -46.09 -2.53
N LEU A 30 -0.33 -45.07 -2.32
CA LEU A 30 -0.12 -43.98 -1.38
C LEU A 30 -1.23 -43.95 -0.34
N VAL A 31 -0.98 -43.27 0.78
CA VAL A 31 -2.02 -42.93 1.74
C VAL A 31 -1.96 -41.45 2.05
N LEU A 32 -3.09 -40.79 1.79
CA LEU A 32 -3.33 -39.41 2.16
C LEU A 32 -4.22 -39.35 3.41
N TYR A 33 -3.86 -38.51 4.37
CA TYR A 33 -4.47 -38.37 5.68
C TYR A 33 -5.20 -37.02 5.77
N GLY A 34 -6.52 -37.02 5.76
CA GLY A 34 -7.30 -35.78 5.81
C GLY A 34 -7.30 -34.97 4.52
N THR A 35 -7.14 -35.62 3.37
CA THR A 35 -7.00 -34.93 2.07
C THR A 35 -8.25 -34.14 1.66
N HIS A 36 -8.02 -32.98 1.08
CA HIS A 36 -9.02 -32.08 0.52
C HIS A 36 -9.09 -32.20 -1.00
N SER A 37 -10.30 -32.07 -1.55
CA SER A 37 -10.48 -32.00 -3.00
C SER A 37 -10.11 -30.62 -3.52
N LEU A 38 -9.35 -30.56 -4.61
CA LEU A 38 -8.98 -29.34 -5.31
C LEU A 38 -10.01 -28.98 -6.38
N ASP A 39 -10.31 -27.70 -6.53
CA ASP A 39 -11.00 -27.17 -7.71
C ASP A 39 -9.97 -26.63 -8.68
N LEU A 40 -10.09 -26.98 -9.96
CA LEU A 40 -9.05 -26.72 -10.96
C LEU A 40 -9.46 -25.60 -11.91
N GLY A 41 -8.56 -24.65 -12.11
CA GLY A 41 -8.65 -23.67 -13.20
C GLY A 41 -8.45 -24.31 -14.58
N GLY A 42 -8.71 -23.53 -15.65
CA GLY A 42 -8.72 -24.03 -17.04
C GLY A 42 -7.40 -24.65 -17.53
N ASP A 43 -6.27 -24.21 -16.94
CA ASP A 43 -4.93 -24.62 -17.34
C ASP A 43 -4.29 -25.65 -16.39
N ALA A 44 -5.03 -26.16 -15.39
CA ALA A 44 -4.51 -27.18 -14.48
C ALA A 44 -4.89 -28.60 -14.90
N ALA A 45 -3.97 -29.55 -14.70
CA ALA A 45 -4.14 -30.97 -14.98
C ALA A 45 -4.27 -31.78 -13.68
N ALA A 46 -5.30 -32.62 -13.58
CA ALA A 46 -5.46 -33.52 -12.44
C ALA A 46 -4.42 -34.65 -12.48
N LEU A 47 -3.68 -34.81 -11.39
CA LEU A 47 -2.63 -35.82 -11.20
C LEU A 47 -3.11 -37.01 -10.36
N ILE A 48 -3.95 -36.76 -9.36
CA ILE A 48 -4.61 -37.82 -8.59
C ILE A 48 -6.11 -37.53 -8.59
N THR A 49 -6.92 -38.50 -9.03
CA THR A 49 -8.38 -38.43 -9.00
C THR A 49 -8.93 -39.57 -8.15
N ALA A 50 -9.78 -39.23 -7.18
CA ALA A 50 -10.41 -40.21 -6.31
C ALA A 50 -11.33 -41.18 -7.09
N ASP A 51 -11.47 -42.39 -6.56
CA ASP A 51 -12.35 -43.41 -7.12
C ASP A 51 -13.84 -43.08 -6.90
N ASP A 52 -14.73 -43.81 -7.57
CA ASP A 52 -16.18 -43.64 -7.48
C ASP A 52 -16.76 -43.96 -6.09
N LEU A 53 -15.95 -44.56 -5.19
CA LEU A 53 -16.34 -45.01 -3.86
C LEU A 53 -15.86 -44.07 -2.74
N THR A 54 -15.09 -43.04 -3.10
CA THR A 54 -14.63 -41.98 -2.23
C THR A 54 -15.65 -40.84 -2.20
N PHE A 55 -16.01 -40.36 -1.02
CA PHE A 55 -17.03 -39.32 -0.83
C PHE A 55 -16.44 -38.06 -0.19
N SER A 56 -16.84 -36.89 -0.72
CA SER A 56 -16.59 -35.60 -0.09
C SER A 56 -17.42 -35.45 1.19
N SER A 57 -16.80 -35.04 2.28
CA SER A 57 -17.46 -34.75 3.56
C SER A 57 -18.32 -33.48 3.53
N VAL A 58 -18.13 -32.61 2.54
CA VAL A 58 -18.84 -31.32 2.39
C VAL A 58 -20.08 -31.48 1.50
N THR A 59 -19.96 -32.26 0.42
CA THR A 59 -21.00 -32.31 -0.63
C THR A 59 -21.71 -33.65 -0.76
N ASP A 60 -21.27 -34.68 -0.03
CA ASP A 60 -21.72 -36.08 -0.18
C ASP A 60 -21.64 -36.62 -1.62
N ARG A 61 -20.86 -35.96 -2.50
CA ARG A 61 -20.62 -36.41 -3.88
C ARG A 61 -19.48 -37.42 -3.91
N SER A 62 -19.61 -38.42 -4.77
CA SER A 62 -18.55 -39.39 -5.08
C SER A 62 -18.08 -39.26 -6.53
N GLY A 63 -16.84 -39.68 -6.77
CA GLY A 63 -16.18 -39.65 -8.08
C GLY A 63 -15.78 -38.25 -8.55
N GLY A 64 -14.64 -38.18 -9.27
CA GLY A 64 -14.15 -36.94 -9.88
C GLY A 64 -13.57 -35.91 -8.89
N LEU A 65 -13.24 -36.33 -7.67
CA LEU A 65 -12.57 -35.47 -6.69
C LEU A 65 -11.07 -35.46 -6.99
N VAL A 66 -10.51 -34.30 -7.31
CA VAL A 66 -9.07 -34.17 -7.57
C VAL A 66 -8.34 -34.03 -6.23
N LEU A 67 -7.36 -34.89 -5.98
CA LEU A 67 -6.56 -34.91 -4.74
C LEU A 67 -5.17 -34.31 -4.93
N ALA A 68 -4.68 -34.27 -6.17
CA ALA A 68 -3.46 -33.58 -6.56
C ALA A 68 -3.55 -33.13 -8.02
N ALA A 69 -2.89 -32.03 -8.36
CA ALA A 69 -2.86 -31.45 -9.70
C ALA A 69 -1.54 -30.72 -9.98
N SER A 70 -1.19 -30.57 -11.26
CA SER A 70 -0.15 -29.66 -11.71
C SER A 70 -0.73 -28.52 -12.56
N ALA A 71 -0.02 -27.40 -12.60
CA ALA A 71 -0.24 -26.36 -13.62
C ALA A 71 0.23 -26.84 -15.01
N ALA A 72 -0.26 -26.22 -16.09
CA ALA A 72 0.06 -26.60 -17.47
C ALA A 72 1.54 -26.57 -17.83
N ASP A 73 2.33 -25.78 -17.11
CA ASP A 73 3.77 -25.64 -17.24
C ASP A 73 4.56 -26.62 -16.37
N ASP A 74 3.88 -27.51 -15.64
CA ASP A 74 4.44 -28.50 -14.71
C ASP A 74 5.40 -27.89 -13.66
N ASN A 75 5.27 -26.59 -13.33
CA ASN A 75 6.10 -25.91 -12.33
C ASN A 75 5.44 -25.81 -10.96
N VAL A 76 4.13 -26.01 -10.89
CA VAL A 76 3.35 -25.94 -9.65
C VAL A 76 2.70 -27.29 -9.40
N LEU A 77 2.92 -27.85 -8.21
CA LEU A 77 2.29 -29.07 -7.74
C LEU A 77 1.39 -28.76 -6.53
N ALA A 78 0.09 -28.96 -6.70
CA ALA A 78 -0.89 -28.87 -5.62
C ALA A 78 -1.26 -30.27 -5.13
N ILE A 79 -1.24 -30.48 -3.81
CA ILE A 79 -1.64 -31.74 -3.17
C ILE A 79 -2.58 -31.39 -2.02
N GLY A 80 -3.75 -32.01 -1.98
CA GLY A 80 -4.77 -31.75 -0.95
C GLY A 80 -4.44 -32.28 0.43
N ASP A 81 -3.28 -32.90 0.63
CA ASP A 81 -2.79 -33.42 1.91
C ASP A 81 -1.28 -33.21 2.03
N ILE A 82 -0.83 -32.65 3.15
CA ILE A 82 0.59 -32.51 3.52
C ILE A 82 0.99 -33.39 4.70
N ASP A 83 0.04 -34.02 5.39
CA ASP A 83 0.28 -34.87 6.57
C ASP A 83 1.08 -36.12 6.21
N PHE A 84 1.05 -36.57 4.95
CA PHE A 84 1.87 -37.68 4.45
C PHE A 84 3.38 -37.42 4.55
N LEU A 85 3.81 -36.15 4.64
CA LEU A 85 5.21 -35.75 4.80
C LEU A 85 5.76 -36.03 6.21
N PHE A 86 4.89 -36.07 7.21
CA PHE A 86 5.31 -36.09 8.62
C PHE A 86 5.34 -37.52 9.19
N PRO A 87 6.18 -37.79 10.21
CA PRO A 87 6.11 -39.05 10.95
C PRO A 87 4.77 -39.21 11.69
N PRO A 88 4.16 -40.42 11.69
CA PRO A 88 4.65 -41.68 11.10
C PRO A 88 4.25 -41.89 9.63
N ASN A 89 3.48 -40.98 9.04
CA ASN A 89 2.77 -41.15 7.78
C ASN A 89 3.68 -41.30 6.56
N TYR A 90 4.87 -40.68 6.54
CA TYR A 90 5.82 -40.84 5.44
C TYR A 90 6.31 -42.28 5.23
N THR A 91 6.17 -43.14 6.25
CA THR A 91 6.55 -44.56 6.18
C THR A 91 5.42 -45.48 5.72
N ALA A 92 4.21 -44.94 5.51
CA ALA A 92 3.07 -45.70 5.03
C ALA A 92 3.18 -45.93 3.51
N PHE A 93 3.04 -47.20 3.09
CA PHE A 93 3.10 -47.61 1.67
C PHE A 93 4.29 -46.98 0.93
N ASP A 94 4.06 -46.37 -0.24
CA ASP A 94 5.09 -45.75 -1.05
C ASP A 94 5.23 -44.23 -0.78
N ASN A 95 4.65 -43.69 0.30
CA ASN A 95 4.72 -42.24 0.62
C ASN A 95 6.17 -41.72 0.63
N SER A 96 7.12 -42.48 1.19
CA SER A 96 8.55 -42.10 1.17
C SER A 96 9.15 -41.98 -0.23
N ARG A 97 8.67 -42.76 -1.21
CA ARG A 97 9.10 -42.68 -2.61
C ARG A 97 8.42 -41.50 -3.31
N PHE A 98 7.14 -41.28 -3.05
CA PHE A 98 6.42 -40.11 -3.55
C PHE A 98 7.08 -38.80 -3.12
N ILE A 99 7.49 -38.71 -1.85
CA ILE A 99 8.25 -37.57 -1.32
C ILE A 99 9.55 -37.35 -2.09
N ALA A 100 10.23 -38.43 -2.47
CA ALA A 100 11.46 -38.32 -3.26
C ALA A 100 11.19 -37.77 -4.66
N HIS A 101 10.12 -38.20 -5.34
CA HIS A 101 9.77 -37.64 -6.65
C HIS A 101 9.26 -36.20 -6.56
N ILE A 102 8.59 -35.82 -5.48
CA ILE A 102 8.24 -34.41 -5.23
C ILE A 102 9.52 -33.59 -5.05
N ALA A 103 10.51 -34.11 -4.31
CA ALA A 103 11.81 -33.45 -4.20
C ALA A 103 12.51 -33.33 -5.56
N ASP A 104 12.48 -34.38 -6.38
CA ASP A 104 13.03 -34.33 -7.74
C ASP A 104 12.29 -33.31 -8.61
N PHE A 105 10.96 -33.28 -8.56
CA PHE A 105 10.11 -32.28 -9.23
C PHE A 105 10.49 -30.84 -8.84
N LEU A 106 10.61 -30.58 -7.53
CA LEU A 106 11.01 -29.28 -6.99
C LEU A 106 12.46 -28.88 -7.32
N THR A 107 13.28 -29.83 -7.77
CA THR A 107 14.69 -29.59 -8.14
C THR A 107 14.93 -29.76 -9.64
N SER A 108 13.88 -29.96 -10.42
CA SER A 108 13.99 -30.11 -11.88
C SER A 108 14.32 -28.76 -12.51
N THR A 109 15.34 -28.77 -13.37
CA THR A 109 15.98 -27.59 -13.96
C THR A 109 15.46 -27.31 -15.37
N GLU A 110 14.15 -27.44 -15.65
CA GLU A 110 13.64 -26.81 -16.86
C GLU A 110 13.72 -25.29 -16.65
N ALA A 111 14.34 -24.57 -17.59
CA ALA A 111 14.59 -23.14 -17.48
C ALA A 111 13.23 -22.43 -17.32
N ARG A 112 12.97 -21.97 -16.10
CA ARG A 112 11.83 -21.12 -15.79
C ARG A 112 11.99 -19.86 -16.63
N ALA A 113 11.04 -19.59 -17.53
CA ALA A 113 11.01 -18.32 -18.23
C ALA A 113 10.54 -17.26 -17.23
N TYR A 114 11.46 -16.41 -16.78
CA TYR A 114 11.13 -15.36 -15.85
C TYR A 114 10.33 -14.25 -16.53
N THR A 115 9.44 -13.63 -15.76
CA THR A 115 8.68 -12.45 -16.20
C THR A 115 8.97 -11.25 -15.31
N LEU A 116 8.69 -10.04 -15.80
CA LEU A 116 8.84 -8.81 -15.02
C LEU A 116 8.04 -8.84 -13.69
N ALA A 117 6.90 -9.51 -13.67
CA ALA A 117 6.06 -9.64 -12.47
C ALA A 117 6.76 -10.44 -11.34
N GLU A 118 7.84 -11.15 -11.65
CA GLU A 118 8.62 -11.93 -10.68
C GLU A 118 9.82 -11.15 -10.15
N PHE A 119 9.94 -9.85 -10.43
CA PHE A 119 10.98 -9.02 -9.81
C PHE A 119 10.94 -9.10 -8.28
N PRO A 120 12.09 -9.09 -7.58
CA PRO A 120 13.46 -9.24 -8.09
C PRO A 120 13.92 -10.72 -8.16
N TYR A 121 13.00 -11.67 -8.06
CA TYR A 121 13.27 -13.11 -7.94
C TYR A 121 13.73 -13.78 -9.24
N PHE A 122 13.79 -13.03 -10.34
CA PHE A 122 14.38 -13.53 -11.58
C PHE A 122 15.90 -13.40 -11.62
N TYR A 123 16.50 -12.63 -10.71
CA TYR A 123 17.96 -12.58 -10.60
C TYR A 123 18.48 -13.94 -10.09
N ASP A 124 19.37 -14.53 -10.87
CA ASP A 124 19.99 -15.82 -10.59
C ASP A 124 21.37 -15.64 -9.90
N ALA A 125 21.99 -14.46 -10.02
CA ALA A 125 23.27 -14.14 -9.38
C ALA A 125 23.12 -13.67 -7.92
N GLU A 126 24.16 -13.91 -7.10
CA GLU A 126 24.22 -13.39 -5.72
C GLU A 126 24.45 -11.87 -5.69
N THR A 127 24.84 -11.26 -6.82
CA THR A 127 25.17 -9.83 -6.93
C THR A 127 24.56 -9.24 -8.19
N VAL A 128 23.97 -8.06 -8.04
CA VAL A 128 23.37 -7.26 -9.12
C VAL A 128 24.16 -5.95 -9.26
N ASP A 129 24.70 -5.72 -10.45
CA ASP A 129 25.37 -4.49 -10.85
C ASP A 129 24.34 -3.42 -11.24
N VAL A 130 24.26 -2.32 -10.48
CA VAL A 130 23.47 -1.15 -10.83
C VAL A 130 24.35 -0.21 -11.66
N ILE A 131 23.90 0.11 -12.88
CA ILE A 131 24.64 0.91 -13.85
C ILE A 131 23.77 2.06 -14.32
N TYR A 132 24.24 3.30 -14.13
CA TYR A 132 23.59 4.47 -14.70
C TYR A 132 24.02 4.67 -16.16
N THR A 133 23.06 4.56 -17.09
CA THR A 133 23.33 4.71 -18.52
C THR A 133 23.60 6.18 -18.88
N GLY A 134 24.48 6.40 -19.86
CA GLY A 134 24.86 7.75 -20.29
C GLY A 134 26.03 8.36 -19.53
N SER A 135 26.59 7.63 -18.55
CA SER A 135 27.66 8.12 -17.67
C SER A 135 27.38 9.47 -17.01
N PRO A 136 26.20 9.65 -16.37
CA PRO A 136 25.86 10.90 -15.73
C PRO A 136 26.79 11.22 -14.54
N GLU A 137 26.89 12.50 -14.19
CA GLU A 137 27.58 12.88 -12.96
C GLU A 137 26.73 12.47 -11.75
N LEU A 138 27.17 11.41 -11.06
CA LEU A 138 26.48 10.87 -9.89
C LEU A 138 26.72 11.74 -8.64
N GLY A 139 25.67 12.37 -8.14
CA GLY A 139 25.60 13.05 -6.86
C GLY A 139 24.91 12.21 -5.77
N PRO A 140 24.63 12.79 -4.60
CA PRO A 140 24.16 12.07 -3.41
C PRO A 140 22.90 11.23 -3.63
N ASN A 141 21.91 11.77 -4.33
CA ASN A 141 20.62 11.11 -4.55
C ASN A 141 20.76 9.76 -5.28
N ALA A 142 21.75 9.63 -6.18
CA ALA A 142 22.03 8.37 -6.86
C ALA A 142 22.54 7.28 -5.91
N PHE A 143 23.18 7.65 -4.80
CA PHE A 143 23.61 6.70 -3.77
C PHE A 143 22.44 6.28 -2.87
N ASP A 144 21.51 7.19 -2.58
CA ASP A 144 20.35 6.90 -1.73
C ASP A 144 19.41 5.89 -2.41
N GLU A 145 19.19 6.03 -3.73
CA GLU A 145 18.45 5.05 -4.53
C GLU A 145 19.09 3.65 -4.48
N ILE A 146 20.43 3.57 -4.53
CA ILE A 146 21.16 2.30 -4.45
C ILE A 146 21.08 1.69 -3.05
N ILE A 147 21.13 2.51 -2.00
CA ILE A 147 20.97 2.06 -0.61
C ILE A 147 19.55 1.53 -0.39
N ALA A 148 18.54 2.20 -0.95
CA ALA A 148 17.15 1.76 -0.87
C ALA A 148 16.95 0.41 -1.61
N LEU A 149 17.55 0.26 -2.79
CA LEU A 149 17.56 -1.01 -3.53
C LEU A 149 18.29 -2.13 -2.77
N ASP A 150 19.47 -1.87 -2.22
CA ASP A 150 20.23 -2.85 -1.40
C ASP A 150 19.43 -3.27 -0.16
N THR A 151 18.80 -2.31 0.52
CA THR A 151 17.94 -2.58 1.70
C THR A 151 16.72 -3.42 1.34
N ALA A 152 16.10 -3.17 0.19
CA ALA A 152 14.99 -3.98 -0.30
C ALA A 152 15.44 -5.40 -0.66
N PHE A 153 16.65 -5.56 -1.20
CA PHE A 153 17.17 -6.83 -1.68
C PHE A 153 17.84 -7.68 -0.58
N GLU A 154 18.28 -7.06 0.53
CA GLU A 154 18.96 -7.73 1.65
C GLU A 154 18.15 -8.93 2.21
N PRO A 155 16.83 -8.85 2.47
CA PRO A 155 16.03 -9.99 2.94
C PRO A 155 15.98 -11.16 1.96
N LEU A 156 16.27 -10.90 0.68
CA LEU A 156 16.30 -11.88 -0.40
C LEU A 156 17.68 -12.51 -0.59
N GLY A 157 18.71 -11.96 0.05
CA GLY A 157 20.09 -12.42 -0.07
C GLY A 157 20.76 -12.02 -1.38
N ILE A 158 20.23 -11.01 -2.08
CA ILE A 158 20.82 -10.43 -3.29
C ILE A 158 21.64 -9.21 -2.86
N ASN A 159 22.90 -9.12 -3.27
CA ASN A 159 23.75 -7.96 -3.01
C ASN A 159 23.65 -6.97 -4.17
N VAL A 160 23.41 -5.69 -3.87
CA VAL A 160 23.35 -4.64 -4.89
C VAL A 160 24.64 -3.82 -4.84
N GLN A 161 25.27 -3.59 -6.00
CA GLN A 161 26.47 -2.76 -6.07
C GLN A 161 26.44 -1.78 -7.24
N LEU A 162 26.95 -0.57 -7.03
CA LEU A 162 27.16 0.40 -8.11
C LEU A 162 28.35 -0.01 -8.98
N ALA A 163 28.14 -0.13 -10.29
CA ALA A 163 29.17 -0.45 -11.27
C ALA A 163 29.18 0.55 -12.43
N SER A 164 30.32 0.70 -13.11
CA SER A 164 30.41 1.51 -14.33
C SER A 164 30.30 0.69 -15.61
N GLU A 165 30.49 -0.63 -15.53
CA GLU A 165 30.39 -1.60 -16.63
C GLU A 165 29.89 -2.93 -16.02
N PRO A 166 29.13 -3.76 -16.77
CA PRO A 166 28.61 -5.03 -16.27
C PRO A 166 29.74 -6.07 -16.08
N ASP A 167 29.65 -6.86 -15.01
CA ASP A 167 30.47 -8.06 -14.82
C ASP A 167 29.74 -9.30 -15.37
N ASP A 168 30.44 -10.18 -16.10
CA ASP A 168 29.88 -11.39 -16.71
C ASP A 168 29.34 -12.40 -15.65
N ASP A 169 29.79 -12.29 -14.39
CA ASP A 169 29.37 -13.16 -13.29
C ASP A 169 28.18 -12.61 -12.47
N ASN A 170 27.71 -11.38 -12.76
CA ASN A 170 26.64 -10.69 -12.03
C ASN A 170 25.41 -10.46 -12.92
N ASP A 171 24.24 -10.29 -12.31
CA ASP A 171 23.07 -9.74 -13.02
C ASP A 171 23.14 -8.21 -13.06
N VAL A 172 22.33 -7.56 -13.91
CA VAL A 172 22.48 -6.11 -14.17
C VAL A 172 21.16 -5.35 -14.08
N LEU A 173 21.19 -4.18 -13.44
CA LEU A 173 20.12 -3.20 -13.41
C LEU A 173 20.61 -1.89 -14.04
N TYR A 174 20.14 -1.58 -15.25
CA TYR A 174 20.41 -0.31 -15.93
C TYR A 174 19.36 0.74 -15.55
N LEU A 175 19.81 1.92 -15.10
CA LEU A 175 18.96 3.07 -14.76
C LEU A 175 19.35 4.29 -15.62
N GLY A 176 18.40 5.04 -16.16
CA GLY A 176 18.72 6.33 -16.78
C GLY A 176 17.59 6.99 -17.55
N LEU A 177 17.94 8.00 -18.35
CA LEU A 177 16.99 8.82 -19.09
C LEU A 177 16.93 8.43 -20.57
N TYR A 178 15.75 8.60 -21.20
CA TYR A 178 15.58 8.37 -22.64
C TYR A 178 16.53 9.20 -23.51
N ASN A 179 16.92 10.40 -23.07
CA ASN A 179 17.82 11.27 -23.81
C ASN A 179 19.30 10.92 -23.65
N GLN A 180 19.65 10.06 -22.68
CA GLN A 180 21.04 9.73 -22.32
C GLN A 180 21.35 8.23 -22.42
N VAL A 181 20.66 7.51 -23.29
CA VAL A 181 20.89 6.06 -23.40
C VAL A 181 22.28 5.77 -23.98
N GLY A 182 23.09 5.01 -23.24
CA GLY A 182 24.42 4.54 -23.68
C GLY A 182 24.36 3.65 -24.94
N GLU A 183 25.48 3.53 -25.67
CA GLU A 183 25.55 2.70 -26.89
C GLU A 183 25.25 1.22 -26.61
N ASP A 184 25.63 0.73 -25.43
CA ASP A 184 25.38 -0.60 -24.91
C ASP A 184 23.88 -0.88 -24.70
N VAL A 185 23.20 0.00 -23.96
CA VAL A 185 21.75 -0.13 -23.73
C VAL A 185 20.98 0.08 -25.04
N LEU A 186 21.42 0.99 -25.91
CA LEU A 186 20.82 1.14 -27.25
C LEU A 186 20.93 -0.13 -28.09
N GLU A 187 22.04 -0.87 -28.03
CA GLU A 187 22.18 -2.16 -28.73
C GLU A 187 21.15 -3.18 -28.23
N ILE A 188 20.94 -3.25 -26.91
CA ILE A 188 19.92 -4.12 -26.28
C ILE A 188 18.50 -3.71 -26.69
N LEU A 189 18.16 -2.42 -26.62
CA LEU A 189 16.83 -1.95 -27.06
C LEU A 189 16.56 -2.31 -28.52
N ASN A 190 17.57 -2.14 -29.39
CA ASN A 190 17.45 -2.47 -30.81
C ASN A 190 17.29 -3.99 -31.07
N SER A 191 17.89 -4.87 -30.26
CA SER A 191 17.70 -6.32 -30.40
C SER A 191 16.27 -6.74 -30.04
N GLU A 192 15.66 -6.04 -29.08
CA GLU A 192 14.26 -6.21 -28.66
C GLU A 192 13.26 -5.46 -29.57
N GLY A 193 13.75 -4.79 -30.62
CA GLY A 193 12.91 -4.07 -31.58
C GLY A 193 12.31 -2.77 -31.04
N ILE A 194 12.94 -2.20 -30.01
CA ILE A 194 12.57 -0.92 -29.39
C ILE A 194 13.45 0.18 -29.98
N SER A 195 12.86 1.33 -30.33
CA SER A 195 13.61 2.50 -30.80
C SER A 195 13.14 3.80 -30.15
N LEU A 196 14.09 4.70 -29.91
CA LEU A 196 13.88 6.00 -29.27
C LEU A 196 13.97 7.12 -30.31
N THR A 197 12.95 7.97 -30.40
CA THR A 197 12.93 9.11 -31.33
C THR A 197 12.69 10.43 -30.58
N ILE A 198 13.69 11.31 -30.62
CA ILE A 198 13.68 12.66 -30.05
C ILE A 198 14.08 13.65 -31.16
N ASP A 199 13.10 14.38 -31.71
CA ASP A 199 13.29 15.38 -32.78
C ASP A 199 12.51 16.68 -32.49
N PRO A 200 13.15 17.86 -32.31
CA PRO A 200 14.60 18.07 -32.36
C PRO A 200 15.31 17.44 -31.17
N VAL A 201 16.59 17.11 -31.33
CA VAL A 201 17.43 16.57 -30.24
C VAL A 201 17.47 17.55 -29.07
N ILE A 202 17.40 17.02 -27.84
CA ILE A 202 17.56 17.81 -26.62
C ILE A 202 19.03 17.76 -26.24
N LEU A 203 19.65 18.93 -26.15
CA LEU A 203 21.08 19.08 -25.90
C LEU A 203 21.34 19.46 -24.44
N THR A 204 22.45 19.00 -23.89
CA THR A 204 22.89 19.41 -22.55
C THR A 204 23.32 20.87 -22.53
N ALA A 205 23.45 21.45 -21.33
CA ALA A 205 23.91 22.83 -21.19
C ALA A 205 25.29 23.06 -21.83
N ASP A 206 26.17 22.06 -21.73
CA ASP A 206 27.51 22.08 -22.32
C ASP A 206 27.49 21.98 -23.85
N GLU A 207 26.55 21.23 -24.41
CA GLU A 207 26.37 21.11 -25.87
C GLU A 207 25.76 22.40 -26.47
N LEU A 208 24.77 23.00 -25.79
CA LEU A 208 24.21 24.30 -26.16
C LEU A 208 25.27 25.40 -26.13
N ALA A 209 26.12 25.43 -25.11
CA ALA A 209 27.21 26.40 -25.00
C ALA A 209 28.22 26.27 -26.15
N GLN A 210 28.43 25.06 -26.68
CA GLN A 210 29.32 24.82 -27.83
C GLN A 210 28.72 25.29 -29.15
N LEU A 211 27.39 25.23 -29.32
CA LEU A 211 26.70 25.72 -30.52
C LEU A 211 26.65 27.25 -30.57
N ASP A 212 26.44 27.92 -29.44
CA ASP A 212 26.44 29.38 -29.32
C ASP A 212 27.82 30.00 -29.66
N GLU A 213 28.91 29.24 -29.49
CA GLU A 213 30.25 29.66 -29.92
C GLU A 213 30.49 29.53 -31.44
N GLU A 214 29.66 28.76 -32.15
CA GLU A 214 29.79 28.49 -33.60
C GLU A 214 28.81 29.28 -34.49
N GLU A 215 27.68 29.77 -33.97
CA GLU A 215 26.67 30.55 -34.73
C GLU A 215 26.62 32.06 -34.36
N GLU A 216 27.62 32.84 -34.81
CA GLU A 216 27.39 34.28 -35.09
C GLU A 216 26.73 34.41 -36.49
N ASP A 217 25.46 34.87 -36.50
CA ASP A 217 24.61 35.23 -37.66
C ASP A 217 23.70 34.12 -38.24
N THR A 218 22.48 33.96 -37.70
CA THR A 218 21.21 34.25 -38.41
C THR A 218 20.01 34.14 -37.45
N ALA A 219 19.34 35.26 -37.19
CA ALA A 219 18.00 35.24 -36.59
C ALA A 219 16.97 35.13 -37.72
N ASP A 220 16.41 33.93 -37.90
CA ASP A 220 15.21 33.71 -38.70
C ASP A 220 14.10 33.10 -37.83
N GLU A 221 12.87 33.41 -38.23
CA GLU A 221 11.60 33.27 -37.51
C GLU A 221 11.33 31.83 -37.02
N GLU A 222 10.96 31.68 -35.73
CA GLU A 222 10.49 30.43 -35.12
C GLU A 222 9.27 29.89 -35.90
N GLU A 223 9.51 28.93 -36.76
CA GLU A 223 8.49 28.03 -37.30
C GLU A 223 8.21 26.99 -36.21
N PHE A 224 6.94 26.80 -35.83
CA PHE A 224 6.55 25.72 -34.92
C PHE A 224 6.98 24.39 -35.55
N VAL A 225 8.06 23.81 -35.06
CA VAL A 225 8.49 22.47 -35.43
C VAL A 225 7.66 21.52 -34.57
N ASP A 226 6.96 20.57 -35.18
CA ASP A 226 6.25 19.53 -34.44
C ASP A 226 7.28 18.70 -33.66
N GLU A 227 7.24 18.76 -32.33
CA GLU A 227 8.15 18.00 -31.47
C GLU A 227 7.74 16.52 -31.43
N ILE A 228 8.67 15.63 -31.81
CA ILE A 228 8.48 14.18 -31.77
C ILE A 228 9.30 13.63 -30.61
N ARG A 229 8.63 12.98 -29.65
CA ARG A 229 9.21 12.40 -28.42
C ARG A 229 8.57 11.07 -28.13
N VAL A 230 8.93 10.06 -28.91
CA VAL A 230 8.23 8.77 -28.91
C VAL A 230 9.17 7.59 -28.76
N LEU A 231 8.71 6.64 -27.97
CA LEU A 231 9.20 5.28 -27.86
C LEU A 231 8.41 4.41 -28.85
N GLU A 232 9.08 3.80 -29.83
CA GLU A 232 8.45 2.84 -30.73
C GLU A 232 8.72 1.42 -30.23
N THR A 233 7.65 0.69 -29.90
CA THR A 233 7.72 -0.70 -29.42
C THR A 233 6.74 -1.60 -30.20
N SER A 234 6.71 -2.88 -29.85
CA SER A 234 5.69 -3.81 -30.35
C SER A 234 4.26 -3.46 -29.93
N LEU A 235 4.10 -2.64 -28.87
CA LEU A 235 2.82 -2.10 -28.39
C LEU A 235 2.36 -0.87 -29.17
N GLY A 236 3.24 -0.25 -29.94
CA GLY A 236 2.99 0.96 -30.73
C GLY A 236 3.91 2.11 -30.34
N ASN A 237 3.52 3.32 -30.73
CA ASN A 237 4.28 4.53 -30.45
C ASN A 237 3.73 5.17 -29.17
N ILE A 238 4.57 5.27 -28.15
CA ILE A 238 4.22 5.81 -26.83
C ILE A 238 4.99 7.11 -26.58
N GLN A 239 4.35 8.09 -25.96
CA GLN A 239 5.00 9.34 -25.56
C GLN A 239 5.95 9.08 -24.39
N MET A 240 7.19 9.56 -24.49
CA MET A 240 8.21 9.39 -23.44
C MET A 240 7.86 10.13 -22.15
N SER A 241 7.34 11.36 -22.28
CA SER A 241 6.86 12.17 -21.15
C SER A 241 5.70 11.47 -20.44
N GLY A 242 5.80 11.34 -19.11
CA GLY A 242 4.81 10.68 -18.28
C GLY A 242 4.94 9.15 -18.24
N THR A 243 5.94 8.55 -18.90
CA THR A 243 6.05 7.10 -19.06
C THR A 243 7.45 6.58 -18.73
N ALA A 244 7.55 5.73 -17.73
CA ALA A 244 8.73 4.92 -17.45
C ALA A 244 8.66 3.57 -18.18
N MET A 245 9.78 3.10 -18.70
CA MET A 245 9.91 1.81 -19.37
C MET A 245 10.75 0.85 -18.53
N PHE A 246 10.27 -0.39 -18.39
CA PHE A 246 10.99 -1.52 -17.80
C PHE A 246 11.13 -2.61 -18.84
N LEU A 247 12.34 -3.09 -19.08
CA LEU A 247 12.61 -4.15 -20.04
C LEU A 247 13.51 -5.21 -19.41
N LEU A 248 13.02 -6.43 -19.30
CA LEU A 248 13.79 -7.60 -18.87
C LEU A 248 14.40 -8.28 -20.09
N VAL A 249 15.71 -8.54 -20.05
CA VAL A 249 16.43 -9.23 -21.12
C VAL A 249 17.31 -10.31 -20.51
N GLU A 250 17.30 -11.48 -21.14
CA GLU A 250 18.16 -12.62 -20.80
C GLU A 250 19.26 -12.73 -21.86
N ASP A 251 20.53 -12.62 -21.47
CA ASP A 251 21.68 -12.93 -22.32
C ASP A 251 22.54 -14.04 -21.70
N GLY A 252 22.34 -15.27 -22.18
CA GLY A 252 23.03 -16.43 -21.62
C GLY A 252 22.51 -16.77 -20.22
N ASP A 253 23.38 -16.68 -19.22
CA ASP A 253 23.04 -16.92 -17.81
C ASP A 253 22.83 -15.59 -17.04
N GLN A 254 22.94 -14.42 -17.70
CA GLN A 254 22.81 -13.09 -17.09
C GLN A 254 21.42 -12.50 -17.35
N GLN A 255 20.79 -12.00 -16.29
CA GLN A 255 19.52 -11.29 -16.31
C GLN A 255 19.75 -9.79 -16.23
N SER A 256 19.23 -9.04 -17.20
CA SER A 256 19.36 -7.59 -17.28
C SER A 256 17.99 -6.91 -17.22
N LEU A 257 17.79 -6.02 -16.26
CA LEU A 257 16.63 -5.13 -16.21
C LEU A 257 17.03 -3.72 -16.62
N ILE A 258 16.34 -3.16 -17.61
CA ILE A 258 16.57 -1.78 -18.09
C ILE A 258 15.38 -0.91 -17.68
N VAL A 259 15.67 0.19 -16.98
CA VAL A 259 14.70 1.18 -16.52
C VAL A 259 15.04 2.54 -17.14
N LEU A 260 14.13 3.08 -17.94
CA LEU A 260 14.29 4.39 -18.57
C LEU A 260 13.09 5.31 -18.29
N ALA A 261 13.36 6.59 -18.03
CA ALA A 261 12.34 7.62 -17.83
C ALA A 261 12.66 8.92 -18.59
N ALA A 262 11.73 9.89 -18.57
CA ALA A 262 11.91 11.16 -19.25
C ALA A 262 12.69 12.18 -18.41
N SER A 263 12.48 12.22 -17.10
CA SER A 263 13.21 13.06 -16.14
C SER A 263 13.82 12.26 -14.97
N SER A 264 14.67 12.92 -14.18
CA SER A 264 15.19 12.42 -12.91
C SER A 264 14.05 12.03 -11.96
N ASP A 265 13.06 12.90 -11.78
CA ASP A 265 11.85 12.61 -10.97
C ASP A 265 11.10 11.37 -11.50
N GLY A 266 10.97 11.23 -12.82
CA GLY A 266 10.33 10.06 -13.43
C GLY A 266 11.11 8.77 -13.21
N LEU A 267 12.44 8.84 -13.21
CA LEU A 267 13.32 7.71 -12.91
C LEU A 267 13.22 7.32 -11.44
N GLN A 268 13.19 8.29 -10.52
CA GLN A 268 12.99 8.04 -9.09
C GLN A 268 11.66 7.33 -8.82
N VAL A 269 10.56 7.78 -9.45
CA VAL A 269 9.26 7.09 -9.39
C VAL A 269 9.36 5.65 -9.91
N ALA A 270 10.11 5.43 -11.00
CA ALA A 270 10.30 4.11 -11.57
C ALA A 270 11.09 3.17 -10.63
N VAL A 271 12.12 3.67 -9.96
CA VAL A 271 12.90 2.92 -8.95
C VAL A 271 12.05 2.61 -7.72
N SER A 272 11.30 3.58 -7.20
CA SER A 272 10.37 3.36 -6.09
C SER A 272 9.33 2.29 -6.42
N ARG A 273 8.87 2.23 -7.67
CA ARG A 273 7.97 1.17 -8.14
C ARG A 273 8.63 -0.21 -8.10
N LEU A 274 9.92 -0.34 -8.46
CA LEU A 274 10.65 -1.60 -8.31
C LEU A 274 10.78 -2.02 -6.84
N ILE A 275 11.12 -1.08 -5.96
CA ILE A 275 11.22 -1.36 -4.52
C ILE A 275 9.88 -1.87 -3.98
N ALA A 276 8.77 -1.27 -4.38
CA ALA A 276 7.42 -1.70 -4.01
C ALA A 276 7.03 -3.10 -4.54
N MET A 277 7.72 -3.62 -5.57
CA MET A 277 7.52 -4.99 -6.09
C MET A 277 8.23 -6.07 -5.27
N THR A 278 9.18 -5.70 -4.41
CA THR A 278 10.02 -6.64 -3.65
C THR A 278 9.24 -7.61 -2.74
N PRO A 279 8.17 -7.19 -2.02
CA PRO A 279 7.37 -8.10 -1.22
C PRO A 279 6.64 -9.15 -2.08
N ARG A 280 6.73 -10.45 -1.72
CA ARG A 280 6.13 -11.59 -2.47
C ARG A 280 4.63 -11.50 -2.76
N ASN A 281 3.92 -10.62 -2.06
CA ASN A 281 2.47 -10.47 -2.16
C ASN A 281 2.06 -9.11 -2.74
N ALA A 282 2.95 -8.34 -3.38
CA ALA A 282 2.63 -7.02 -3.95
C ALA A 282 1.91 -7.19 -5.30
N PRO A 283 0.56 -7.21 -5.36
CA PRO A 283 -0.15 -7.50 -6.60
C PRO A 283 -0.31 -6.23 -7.45
N SER A 284 0.12 -5.05 -6.95
CA SER A 284 -0.34 -3.72 -7.40
C SER A 284 0.68 -2.88 -8.13
N ALA A 285 1.99 -3.09 -7.95
CA ALA A 285 2.99 -2.16 -8.46
C ALA A 285 3.09 -2.11 -10.01
N LEU A 286 2.61 -3.11 -10.74
CA LEU A 286 2.49 -3.08 -12.20
C LEU A 286 1.05 -3.02 -12.73
N GLN A 287 0.04 -2.86 -11.87
CA GLN A 287 -1.38 -2.90 -12.29
C GLN A 287 -1.73 -1.80 -13.30
N ASP A 288 -1.12 -0.63 -13.15
CA ASP A 288 -1.37 0.53 -14.03
C ASP A 288 -0.41 0.58 -15.23
N CYS A 289 0.45 -0.44 -15.39
CA CYS A 289 1.40 -0.51 -16.49
C CYS A 289 0.82 -1.26 -17.69
N LEU A 290 1.20 -0.84 -18.88
CA LEU A 290 0.97 -1.62 -20.10
C LEU A 290 2.03 -2.72 -20.19
N LEU A 291 1.61 -3.97 -20.00
CA LEU A 291 2.49 -5.15 -19.95
C LEU A 291 2.47 -5.96 -21.25
N GLN A 292 3.64 -6.37 -21.71
CA GLN A 292 3.80 -7.37 -22.75
C GLN A 292 5.08 -8.19 -22.51
N GLU A 293 4.92 -9.47 -22.14
CA GLU A 293 6.01 -10.43 -21.91
C GLU A 293 7.09 -9.88 -20.97
N ASN A 294 8.18 -9.34 -21.53
CA ASN A 294 9.35 -8.80 -20.85
C ASN A 294 9.41 -7.26 -20.82
N LEU A 295 8.38 -6.57 -21.30
CA LEU A 295 8.28 -5.11 -21.38
C LEU A 295 7.10 -4.60 -20.53
N ALA A 296 7.36 -3.58 -19.71
CA ALA A 296 6.33 -2.79 -19.02
C ALA A 296 6.50 -1.31 -19.33
N LEU A 297 5.39 -0.62 -19.60
CA LEU A 297 5.33 0.82 -19.80
C LEU A 297 4.39 1.40 -18.74
N CYS A 298 4.96 2.08 -17.76
CA CYS A 298 4.28 2.50 -16.55
C CYS A 298 4.13 4.03 -16.51
N PRO A 299 2.98 4.56 -16.05
CA PRO A 299 2.85 5.99 -15.82
C PRO A 299 3.77 6.45 -14.67
N THR A 300 4.43 7.60 -14.85
CA THR A 300 5.21 8.26 -13.80
C THR A 300 4.32 9.14 -12.90
N GLY A 301 3.11 9.48 -13.34
CA GLY A 301 2.20 10.37 -12.60
C GLY A 301 2.58 11.85 -12.63
N ILE A 302 3.70 12.19 -13.29
CA ILE A 302 4.23 13.56 -13.33
C ILE A 302 3.52 14.34 -14.45
N SER A 303 2.78 15.37 -14.05
CA SER A 303 2.09 16.25 -15.00
C SER A 303 3.08 17.02 -15.86
N SER A 304 2.97 16.88 -17.18
CA SER A 304 3.83 17.58 -18.14
C SER A 304 5.32 17.31 -17.94
N GLU A 305 5.68 16.08 -17.57
CA GLU A 305 7.07 15.65 -17.31
C GLU A 305 8.00 16.10 -18.45
N PRO A 306 9.02 16.92 -18.17
CA PRO A 306 9.99 17.31 -19.19
C PRO A 306 10.83 16.10 -19.58
N ILE A 307 11.30 16.08 -20.82
CA ILE A 307 12.38 15.16 -21.21
C ILE A 307 13.67 15.90 -20.93
N GLU A 308 14.40 15.46 -19.92
CA GLU A 308 15.61 16.13 -19.47
C GLU A 308 16.78 15.83 -20.39
N ALA A 309 17.65 16.84 -20.54
CA ALA A 309 18.84 16.70 -21.36
C ALA A 309 19.85 15.76 -20.71
N GLU A 310 19.94 15.81 -19.39
CA GLU A 310 20.86 15.04 -18.58
C GLU A 310 20.32 14.66 -17.22
N LEU A 311 20.78 13.52 -16.68
CA LEU A 311 20.48 13.09 -15.33
C LEU A 311 21.36 13.90 -14.36
N ASP A 312 20.75 14.88 -13.71
CA ASP A 312 21.34 15.59 -12.58
C ASP A 312 20.96 14.88 -11.28
N THR A 313 21.94 14.24 -10.65
CA THR A 313 21.78 13.59 -9.34
C THR A 313 22.50 14.40 -8.25
N GLY A 314 22.98 15.60 -8.58
CA GLY A 314 23.76 16.48 -7.72
C GLY A 314 22.98 17.70 -7.23
N GLY A 315 22.36 17.60 -6.06
CA GLY A 315 21.82 18.76 -5.35
C GLY A 315 22.94 19.68 -4.81
N THR A 316 23.38 20.68 -5.57
CA THR A 316 23.84 21.95 -4.96
C THR A 316 22.79 23.01 -5.28
N PRO A 317 22.06 23.56 -4.30
CA PRO A 317 21.12 24.63 -4.58
C PRO A 317 21.89 25.86 -5.09
N ALA A 318 21.44 26.42 -6.21
CA ALA A 318 21.89 27.72 -6.67
C ALA A 318 21.78 28.75 -5.51
N PRO A 319 22.78 29.63 -5.31
CA PRO A 319 22.85 30.46 -4.12
C PRO A 319 21.71 31.49 -4.12
N VAL A 320 20.71 31.27 -3.28
CA VAL A 320 19.67 32.25 -3.00
C VAL A 320 20.32 33.43 -2.28
N VAL A 321 20.26 34.61 -2.92
CA VAL A 321 20.72 35.87 -2.33
C VAL A 321 19.74 36.27 -1.22
N VAL A 322 19.99 35.81 0.00
CA VAL A 322 19.27 36.23 1.20
C VAL A 322 19.81 37.60 1.67
N PRO A 323 18.96 38.63 1.89
CA PRO A 323 19.39 39.87 2.53
C PRO A 323 19.77 39.58 3.99
N PRO A 324 20.73 40.32 4.58
CA PRO A 324 21.35 39.91 5.84
C PRO A 324 20.32 39.86 6.98
N PRO A 325 20.22 38.74 7.73
CA PRO A 325 19.36 38.66 8.89
C PRO A 325 19.94 39.53 10.00
N GLY A 326 19.11 40.43 10.51
CA GLY A 326 19.36 41.11 11.76
C GLY A 326 19.43 40.07 12.87
N GLY A 327 20.60 39.93 13.48
CA GLY A 327 20.85 38.94 14.50
C GLY A 327 19.96 39.09 15.73
N ASN A 328 19.57 37.95 16.30
CA ASN A 328 19.73 37.67 17.72
C ASN A 328 19.38 36.21 18.04
N GLY A 329 20.24 35.55 18.82
CA GLY A 329 19.84 34.42 19.67
C GLY A 329 20.42 33.06 19.30
N GLY A 330 21.74 32.88 19.45
CA GLY A 330 22.38 31.56 19.36
C GLY A 330 22.19 30.71 20.61
N GLY A 331 22.21 29.39 20.38
CA GLY A 331 22.33 28.36 21.41
C GLY A 331 22.61 26.98 20.81
N SER A 332 23.83 26.73 20.31
CA SER A 332 24.31 25.34 20.17
C SER A 332 24.40 24.73 21.56
N GLY A 333 23.38 23.98 21.96
CA GLY A 333 23.39 23.17 23.16
C GLY A 333 24.21 21.92 22.90
N SER A 334 25.31 21.73 23.64
CA SER A 334 26.00 20.45 23.72
C SER A 334 25.11 19.46 24.48
N GLY A 335 24.21 18.76 23.77
CA GLY A 335 23.34 17.76 24.38
C GLY A 335 24.13 16.55 24.91
N GLN A 336 23.46 15.70 25.69
CA GLN A 336 24.03 14.43 26.16
C GLN A 336 23.42 13.29 25.35
N LEU A 337 24.27 12.45 24.72
CA LEU A 337 23.81 11.27 24.00
C LEU A 337 23.15 10.28 24.98
N ASP A 338 21.93 9.87 24.68
CA ASP A 338 21.28 8.71 25.27
C ASP A 338 21.45 7.53 24.32
N GLU A 339 22.31 6.58 24.71
CA GLU A 339 22.67 5.42 23.87
C GLU A 339 21.48 4.47 23.63
N ASP A 340 20.51 4.40 24.54
CA ASP A 340 19.36 3.51 24.40
C ASP A 340 18.37 4.03 23.35
N LEU A 341 18.31 5.36 23.18
CA LEU A 341 17.43 6.03 22.23
C LEU A 341 18.16 6.44 20.94
N ASN A 342 19.47 6.23 20.85
CA ASN A 342 20.34 6.79 19.80
C ASN A 342 20.01 8.27 19.50
N ALA A 343 19.92 9.09 20.54
CA ALA A 343 19.49 10.48 20.43
C ALA A 343 20.27 11.42 21.35
N LEU A 344 20.62 12.59 20.86
CA LEU A 344 21.22 13.67 21.62
C LEU A 344 20.14 14.44 22.38
N ILE A 345 20.12 14.35 23.72
CA ILE A 345 19.13 15.07 24.53
C ILE A 345 19.48 16.57 24.54
N ILE A 346 18.71 17.36 23.80
CA ILE A 346 18.93 18.78 23.57
C ILE A 346 18.42 19.63 24.73
N GLY A 347 17.25 19.29 25.27
CA GLY A 347 16.63 20.05 26.36
C GLY A 347 15.15 19.75 26.56
N PRO A 348 14.46 20.52 27.41
CA PRO A 348 13.02 20.39 27.58
C PRO A 348 12.25 21.15 26.48
N ILE A 349 11.05 20.66 26.17
CA ILE A 349 10.03 21.36 25.37
C ILE A 349 8.70 21.35 26.13
N ASN A 350 7.93 22.44 26.04
CA ASN A 350 6.64 22.59 26.71
C ASN A 350 5.50 22.76 25.69
N ILE A 351 4.26 22.59 26.17
CA ILE A 351 3.07 22.90 25.38
C ILE A 351 3.09 24.39 24.96
N GLY A 352 2.83 24.63 23.67
CA GLY A 352 2.86 25.94 23.02
C GLY A 352 4.26 26.45 22.68
N GLU A 353 5.28 25.59 22.79
CA GLU A 353 6.67 25.91 22.46
C GLU A 353 7.03 25.34 21.09
N THR A 354 7.78 26.13 20.31
CA THR A 354 8.42 25.69 19.07
C THR A 354 9.92 25.86 19.24
N VAL A 355 10.67 24.80 18.95
CA VAL A 355 12.13 24.79 18.95
C VAL A 355 12.63 24.55 17.54
N SER A 356 13.88 24.92 17.26
CA SER A 356 14.54 24.61 16.00
C SER A 356 15.83 23.87 16.28
N GLY A 357 16.18 22.96 15.39
CA GLY A 357 17.42 22.20 15.43
C GLY A 357 17.95 21.94 14.03
N GLU A 358 19.14 21.37 14.00
CA GLU A 358 19.82 20.90 12.80
C GLU A 358 20.36 19.52 13.16
N LEU A 359 19.83 18.48 12.53
CA LEU A 359 20.32 17.12 12.73
C LEU A 359 21.74 17.05 12.15
N GLU A 360 22.63 16.31 12.82
CA GLU A 360 24.02 16.11 12.35
C GLU A 360 24.20 14.78 11.61
N GLY A 361 23.12 14.05 11.35
CA GLY A 361 23.08 12.76 10.67
C GLY A 361 22.25 11.71 11.44
N GLU A 362 22.70 10.45 11.44
CA GLU A 362 22.05 9.26 12.07
C GLU A 362 21.66 9.39 13.56
N VAL A 363 22.13 10.41 14.26
CA VAL A 363 21.83 10.65 15.68
C VAL A 363 20.66 11.62 15.79
N GLY A 364 19.52 11.13 16.29
CA GLY A 364 18.34 11.95 16.49
C GLY A 364 18.53 13.02 17.57
N HIS A 365 17.62 13.98 17.62
CA HIS A 365 17.53 14.98 18.68
C HIS A 365 16.39 14.65 19.63
N GLY A 366 16.70 14.47 20.91
CA GLY A 366 15.73 14.17 21.96
C GLY A 366 15.33 15.42 22.77
N TYR A 367 14.04 15.61 22.95
CA TYR A 367 13.45 16.66 23.78
C TYR A 367 12.65 16.08 24.94
N THR A 368 12.96 16.51 26.16
CA THR A 368 12.23 16.07 27.35
C THR A 368 10.91 16.83 27.51
N PHE A 369 9.82 16.11 27.70
CA PHE A 369 8.48 16.67 27.91
C PHE A 369 7.90 16.19 29.24
N SER A 370 7.28 17.07 30.02
CA SER A 370 6.76 16.71 31.36
C SER A 370 5.45 17.41 31.74
N SER A 371 4.71 17.93 30.76
CA SER A 371 3.49 18.71 30.99
C SER A 371 2.22 17.86 31.07
N GLY A 372 2.31 16.58 31.44
CA GLY A 372 1.16 15.69 31.61
C GLY A 372 0.41 15.87 32.96
N PRO A 373 -0.84 15.38 33.07
CA PRO A 373 -1.60 14.68 32.04
C PRO A 373 -2.16 15.64 30.98
N ALA A 374 -1.97 15.33 29.69
CA ALA A 374 -2.43 16.11 28.54
C ALA A 374 -2.47 15.24 27.28
N VAL A 375 -3.25 15.65 26.27
CA VAL A 375 -3.14 15.13 24.90
C VAL A 375 -2.44 16.21 24.07
N ILE A 376 -1.45 15.85 23.26
CA ILE A 376 -0.64 16.81 22.50
C ILE A 376 -0.61 16.47 21.01
N ASP A 377 -0.51 17.51 20.18
CA ASP A 377 -0.10 17.37 18.79
C ASP A 377 1.37 17.78 18.69
N ILE A 378 2.14 17.01 17.94
CA ILE A 378 3.55 17.26 17.69
C ILE A 378 3.69 17.48 16.19
N THR A 379 4.13 18.69 15.81
CA THR A 379 4.41 19.03 14.42
C THR A 379 5.91 19.20 14.26
N LEU A 380 6.49 18.40 13.38
CA LEU A 380 7.86 18.50 12.94
C LEU A 380 7.86 19.17 11.57
N GLY A 381 8.11 20.47 11.54
CA GLY A 381 8.28 21.19 10.29
C GLY A 381 9.64 20.87 9.67
N ALA A 382 9.62 20.23 8.52
CA ALA A 382 10.77 19.83 7.74
C ALA A 382 11.37 21.01 6.96
N SER A 383 12.69 21.06 6.82
CA SER A 383 13.28 21.70 5.64
C SER A 383 13.02 20.83 4.41
N ASP A 384 13.10 21.39 3.20
CA ASP A 384 12.92 20.71 1.91
C ASP A 384 13.68 19.36 1.76
N GLU A 385 14.62 19.06 2.64
CA GLU A 385 15.50 17.88 2.66
C GLU A 385 15.25 16.92 3.85
N LEU A 386 14.40 17.26 4.82
CA LEU A 386 14.15 16.40 6.00
C LEU A 386 12.99 15.44 5.71
N ASP A 387 13.25 14.14 5.80
CA ASP A 387 12.22 13.10 5.88
C ASP A 387 11.97 12.79 7.36
N GLY A 388 11.03 13.53 7.94
CA GLY A 388 10.94 13.70 9.38
C GLY A 388 10.28 12.53 10.09
N VAL A 389 10.96 11.93 11.07
CA VAL A 389 10.39 10.91 11.94
C VAL A 389 10.21 11.45 13.36
N ILE A 390 9.03 11.21 13.94
CA ILE A 390 8.70 11.54 15.33
C ILE A 390 8.55 10.24 16.14
N GLU A 391 9.34 10.09 17.19
CA GLU A 391 9.20 9.00 18.17
C GLU A 391 8.94 9.58 19.56
N VAL A 392 8.01 8.98 20.31
CA VAL A 392 7.72 9.41 21.69
C VAL A 392 7.95 8.24 22.63
N TYR A 393 8.78 8.44 23.64
CA TYR A 393 9.13 7.44 24.65
C TYR A 393 8.67 7.86 26.04
N ASP A 394 8.21 6.90 26.85
CA ASP A 394 7.86 7.13 28.25
C ASP A 394 9.10 7.21 29.18
N ALA A 395 8.86 7.30 30.49
CA ALA A 395 9.92 7.37 31.50
C ALA A 395 10.76 6.08 31.62
N ASN A 396 10.27 4.95 31.13
CA ASN A 396 10.97 3.66 31.09
C ASN A 396 11.69 3.45 29.76
N LYS A 397 11.57 4.39 28.80
CA LYS A 397 12.04 4.29 27.42
C LYS A 397 11.26 3.28 26.57
N ASP A 398 10.03 3.00 26.95
CA ASP A 398 9.12 2.25 26.10
C ASP A 398 8.54 3.23 25.06
N LEU A 399 8.55 2.83 23.78
CA LEU A 399 7.96 3.60 22.69
C LEU A 399 6.44 3.65 22.87
N VAL A 400 5.87 4.85 22.89
CA VAL A 400 4.43 5.08 23.07
C VAL A 400 3.75 5.64 21.82
N ASN A 401 4.49 6.27 20.92
CA ASN A 401 3.99 6.78 19.65
C ASN A 401 5.14 6.88 18.64
N PHE A 402 4.83 6.64 17.37
CA PHE A 402 5.75 6.69 16.24
C PHE A 402 5.00 7.30 15.05
N THR A 403 5.61 8.20 14.31
CA THR A 403 4.99 8.87 13.16
C THR A 403 6.04 9.12 12.07
N ASP A 404 5.68 8.70 10.86
CA ASP A 404 6.49 8.69 9.64
C ASP A 404 5.52 8.54 8.45
N ASN A 405 4.76 9.61 8.19
CA ASN A 405 3.62 9.61 7.28
C ASN A 405 3.86 10.46 6.02
N THR A 406 4.84 11.33 6.07
CA THR A 406 5.10 12.34 5.06
C THR A 406 6.44 12.10 4.40
N PHE A 407 6.60 12.58 3.16
CA PHE A 407 7.87 12.47 2.44
C PHE A 407 8.77 13.67 2.74
N GLY A 408 10.04 13.57 2.35
CA GLY A 408 11.02 14.64 2.47
C GLY A 408 10.50 16.04 2.11
N GLY A 409 10.63 16.97 3.05
CA GLY A 409 10.21 18.37 2.87
C GLY A 409 8.80 18.72 3.32
N GLU A 410 8.00 17.73 3.72
CA GLU A 410 6.66 17.93 4.26
C GLU A 410 6.64 17.96 5.80
N ASP A 411 5.63 18.60 6.38
CA ASP A 411 5.48 18.67 7.84
C ASP A 411 5.01 17.30 8.37
N GLU A 412 5.82 16.66 9.20
CA GLU A 412 5.40 15.44 9.90
C GLU A 412 4.54 15.79 11.12
N VAL A 413 3.42 15.08 11.32
CA VAL A 413 2.45 15.42 12.38
C VAL A 413 1.99 14.20 13.16
N ALA A 414 2.49 14.05 14.39
CA ALA A 414 1.93 13.11 15.36
C ALA A 414 0.72 13.75 16.07
N ARG A 415 -0.48 13.24 15.80
CA ARG A 415 -1.74 13.79 16.34
C ARG A 415 -2.21 13.04 17.58
N ASN A 416 -2.87 13.75 18.49
CA ASN A 416 -3.54 13.19 19.66
C ASN A 416 -2.67 12.27 20.55
N VAL A 417 -1.39 12.59 20.71
CA VAL A 417 -0.48 11.79 21.54
C VAL A 417 -0.86 11.93 23.02
N GLU A 418 -1.29 10.84 23.64
CA GLU A 418 -1.66 10.81 25.06
C GLU A 418 -0.43 10.83 25.98
N ILE A 419 -0.33 11.87 26.82
CA ILE A 419 0.76 12.02 27.78
C ILE A 419 0.22 11.92 29.20
N GLU A 420 0.67 10.90 29.93
CA GLU A 420 0.37 10.71 31.34
C GLU A 420 1.24 11.58 32.27
N SER A 421 0.96 11.52 33.57
CA SER A 421 1.83 12.15 34.57
C SER A 421 3.22 11.49 34.58
N GLY A 422 4.22 12.15 34.02
CA GLY A 422 5.56 11.57 33.89
C GLY A 422 6.55 12.48 33.15
N THR A 423 7.69 11.90 32.76
CA THR A 423 8.64 12.54 31.84
C THR A 423 8.73 11.66 30.61
N TYR A 424 8.53 12.27 29.46
CA TYR A 424 8.60 11.65 28.14
C TYR A 424 9.79 12.23 27.37
N THR A 425 10.23 11.51 26.34
CA THR A 425 11.25 11.98 25.40
C THR A 425 10.65 11.94 24.00
N ILE A 426 10.55 13.10 23.36
CA ILE A 426 10.19 13.23 21.95
C ILE A 426 11.51 13.23 21.16
N VAL A 427 11.73 12.22 20.34
CA VAL A 427 12.90 12.10 19.49
C VAL A 427 12.49 12.49 18.07
N VAL A 428 13.24 13.43 17.52
CA VAL A 428 13.17 13.83 16.11
C VAL A 428 14.38 13.25 15.42
N ARG A 429 14.18 12.65 14.27
CA ARG A 429 15.24 12.09 13.44
C ARG A 429 14.84 12.23 11.98
N ASP A 430 15.83 12.16 11.12
CA ASP A 430 15.61 11.96 9.71
C ASP A 430 15.52 10.45 9.45
N PHE A 431 14.59 10.02 8.60
CA PHE A 431 14.39 8.61 8.27
C PHE A 431 15.66 7.97 7.70
N PHE A 432 16.36 8.71 6.82
CA PHE A 432 17.60 8.29 6.17
C PHE A 432 18.85 8.65 6.98
N GLY A 433 18.70 9.44 8.04
CA GLY A 433 19.80 9.88 8.89
C GLY A 433 20.61 11.01 8.26
N ASP A 434 19.97 11.85 7.44
CA ASP A 434 20.60 13.01 6.82
C ASP A 434 20.64 14.24 7.75
N PRO A 435 21.65 15.11 7.56
CA PRO A 435 21.72 16.36 8.29
C PRO A 435 20.72 17.37 7.73
N ALA A 436 19.58 17.53 8.41
CA ALA A 436 18.56 18.48 7.98
C ALA A 436 18.12 19.44 9.10
N GLY A 437 17.69 20.63 8.68
CA GLY A 437 17.11 21.63 9.58
C GLY A 437 15.66 21.29 9.90
N TYR A 438 15.23 21.54 11.13
CA TYR A 438 13.84 21.31 11.49
C TYR A 438 13.31 22.34 12.48
N THR A 439 11.98 22.42 12.53
CA THR A 439 11.25 23.02 13.64
C THR A 439 10.39 21.96 14.31
N LEU A 440 10.39 21.91 15.63
CA LEU A 440 9.54 21.00 16.39
C LEU A 440 8.60 21.86 17.24
N SER A 441 7.30 21.70 17.03
CA SER A 441 6.24 22.38 17.78
C SER A 441 5.43 21.36 18.56
N VAL A 442 5.20 21.64 19.84
CA VAL A 442 4.28 20.85 20.66
C VAL A 442 3.12 21.74 21.05
N THR A 443 1.92 21.36 20.63
CA THR A 443 0.69 22.05 21.02
C THR A 443 -0.17 21.14 21.89
N GLU A 444 -1.04 21.74 22.71
CA GLU A 444 -2.13 20.96 23.32
C GLU A 444 -2.94 20.44 22.13
N ALA A 445 -3.13 19.13 22.07
CA ALA A 445 -3.97 18.55 21.04
C ALA A 445 -5.29 19.26 21.19
N VAL A 446 -5.66 20.01 20.15
CA VAL A 446 -6.98 20.58 20.11
C VAL A 446 -7.82 19.43 19.65
N GLY A 447 -8.09 18.50 20.58
CA GLY A 447 -8.72 17.23 20.25
C GLY A 447 -9.84 17.51 19.26
N GLY A 448 -9.76 16.91 18.08
CA GLY A 448 -10.09 17.56 16.81
C GLY A 448 -11.15 18.66 16.90
N SER A 449 -10.73 19.92 17.08
CA SER A 449 -11.65 21.07 16.91
C SER A 449 -11.93 21.37 15.43
N GLY A 450 -11.36 20.56 14.54
CA GLY A 450 -11.76 20.50 13.15
C GLY A 450 -13.23 20.10 13.03
N ALA A 451 -13.86 20.55 11.96
CA ALA A 451 -15.28 20.32 11.75
C ALA A 451 -15.57 18.83 11.51
N ILE A 452 -16.77 18.40 11.87
CA ILE A 452 -17.34 17.17 11.31
C ILE A 452 -17.89 17.55 9.93
N PHE A 453 -17.35 16.94 8.89
CA PHE A 453 -17.82 17.11 7.53
C PHE A 453 -18.80 15.99 7.21
N ILE A 454 -20.02 16.33 6.83
CA ILE A 454 -21.04 15.37 6.47
C ILE A 454 -21.25 15.47 4.97
N TYR A 455 -20.81 14.43 4.26
CA TYR A 455 -21.04 14.28 2.82
C TYR A 455 -22.34 13.49 2.62
N SER A 456 -23.36 14.17 2.12
CA SER A 456 -24.64 13.60 1.74
C SER A 456 -24.56 13.14 0.30
N ASP A 457 -24.40 11.85 0.13
CA ASP A 457 -24.33 11.17 -1.16
C ASP A 457 -25.77 10.88 -1.63
N ASP A 458 -26.38 11.90 -2.26
CA ASP A 458 -27.81 11.98 -2.55
C ASP A 458 -28.15 12.06 -4.04
N ASP A 459 -27.16 11.84 -4.90
CA ASP A 459 -27.31 11.86 -6.36
C ASP A 459 -27.23 10.46 -7.01
N GLY A 460 -27.06 9.41 -6.20
CA GLY A 460 -27.10 8.03 -6.65
C GLY A 460 -28.46 7.47 -7.10
N ASP A 461 -28.46 6.21 -7.50
CA ASP A 461 -29.65 5.55 -8.03
C ASP A 461 -30.60 5.07 -6.90
N ALA A 462 -31.90 5.02 -7.22
CA ALA A 462 -32.95 4.30 -6.47
C ALA A 462 -33.22 4.69 -4.99
N GLY A 463 -32.60 5.74 -4.45
CA GLY A 463 -32.84 6.24 -3.10
C GLY A 463 -33.96 7.29 -2.98
N THR A 464 -34.29 7.63 -1.74
CA THR A 464 -35.27 8.67 -1.39
C THR A 464 -34.80 9.62 -0.31
N ALA A 465 -33.82 9.24 0.52
CA ALA A 465 -33.33 10.08 1.61
C ALA A 465 -31.96 9.61 2.16
N THR A 466 -31.06 10.58 2.31
CA THR A 466 -29.96 10.50 3.27
C THR A 466 -30.44 10.90 4.66
N SER A 467 -29.63 10.61 5.67
CA SER A 467 -29.77 11.04 7.07
C SER A 467 -28.92 12.28 7.39
N ALA A 468 -28.15 12.78 6.43
CA ALA A 468 -27.11 13.79 6.61
C ALA A 468 -27.62 15.07 7.29
N ALA A 469 -28.79 15.57 6.90
CA ALA A 469 -29.40 16.75 7.52
C ALA A 469 -29.78 16.51 8.99
N ASP A 470 -30.34 15.34 9.31
CA ASP A 470 -30.73 14.99 10.69
C ASP A 470 -29.48 14.80 11.57
N ILE A 471 -28.42 14.21 11.03
CA ILE A 471 -27.10 14.08 11.67
C ILE A 471 -26.52 15.47 11.93
N ALA A 472 -26.55 16.37 10.95
CA ALA A 472 -26.04 17.73 11.09
C ALA A 472 -26.80 18.54 12.15
N ASP A 473 -28.13 18.43 12.19
CA ASP A 473 -28.98 19.09 13.20
C ASP A 473 -28.69 18.57 14.61
N LEU A 474 -28.38 17.28 14.75
CA LEU A 474 -28.03 16.67 16.03
C LEU A 474 -26.64 17.10 16.53
N LEU A 475 -25.65 17.18 15.64
CA LEU A 475 -24.25 17.44 15.99
C LEU A 475 -23.90 18.93 16.09
N SER A 476 -24.48 19.79 15.25
CA SER A 476 -24.17 21.22 15.19
C SER A 476 -24.32 22.04 16.49
N PRO A 477 -25.13 21.63 17.49
CA PRO A 477 -25.14 22.29 18.80
C PRO A 477 -23.89 22.04 19.65
N ILE A 478 -23.09 21.02 19.32
CA ILE A 478 -21.97 20.51 20.13
C ILE A 478 -20.65 20.62 19.36
N TYR A 479 -20.68 20.40 18.04
CA TYR A 479 -19.52 20.36 17.16
C TYR A 479 -19.66 21.39 16.04
N PRO A 480 -18.54 21.92 15.51
CA PRO A 480 -18.56 22.57 14.21
C PRO A 480 -18.91 21.52 13.15
N VAL A 481 -19.97 21.77 12.37
CA VAL A 481 -20.44 20.83 11.34
C VAL A 481 -20.51 21.54 10.00
N VAL A 482 -19.99 20.89 8.96
CA VAL A 482 -20.17 21.25 7.56
C VAL A 482 -21.03 20.18 6.91
N LEU A 483 -22.13 20.59 6.26
CA LEU A 483 -22.97 19.71 5.46
C LEU A 483 -22.71 20.01 3.98
N PHE A 484 -22.41 18.97 3.22
CA PHE A 484 -22.17 19.01 1.78
C PHE A 484 -23.11 18.01 1.11
N GLU A 485 -23.89 18.45 0.12
CA GLU A 485 -24.84 17.62 -0.62
C GLU A 485 -24.35 17.45 -2.06
N ALA A 486 -24.02 16.22 -2.47
CA ALA A 486 -23.49 15.90 -3.80
C ALA A 486 -24.36 16.50 -4.92
N SER A 487 -25.69 16.39 -4.79
CA SER A 487 -26.62 16.88 -5.80
C SER A 487 -26.73 18.42 -5.91
N SER A 488 -26.25 19.17 -4.90
CA SER A 488 -26.57 20.60 -4.73
C SER A 488 -25.36 21.52 -4.56
N ASN A 489 -24.24 20.99 -4.07
CA ASN A 489 -22.98 21.69 -3.91
C ASN A 489 -22.16 21.73 -5.22
N PRO A 490 -21.18 22.65 -5.36
CA PRO A 490 -20.15 22.50 -6.39
C PRO A 490 -19.30 21.26 -6.11
N PRO A 491 -18.55 20.71 -7.11
CA PRO A 491 -17.65 19.58 -6.89
C PRO A 491 -16.73 19.82 -5.69
N LEU A 492 -16.51 18.75 -4.94
CA LEU A 492 -15.68 18.74 -3.74
C LEU A 492 -14.23 19.08 -4.11
N THR A 493 -13.49 19.68 -3.17
CA THR A 493 -12.06 19.94 -3.33
C THR A 493 -11.31 19.56 -2.06
N GLU A 494 -10.01 19.24 -2.15
CA GLU A 494 -9.16 18.93 -0.99
C GLU A 494 -9.18 20.06 0.06
N ALA A 495 -9.25 21.31 -0.40
CA ALA A 495 -9.34 22.49 0.45
C ALA A 495 -10.61 22.49 1.35
N ASP A 496 -11.68 21.79 0.97
CA ASP A 496 -12.87 21.66 1.79
C ASP A 496 -12.64 20.71 2.99
N LEU A 497 -11.61 19.87 2.93
CA LEU A 497 -11.29 18.83 3.93
C LEU A 497 -10.08 19.15 4.83
N GLU A 498 -9.28 20.18 4.52
CA GLU A 498 -8.05 20.56 5.26
C GLU A 498 -8.23 20.72 6.79
N ALA A 499 -9.42 21.11 7.26
CA ALA A 499 -9.72 21.36 8.67
C ALA A 499 -10.80 20.40 9.24
N VAL A 500 -10.95 19.22 8.64
CA VAL A 500 -11.95 18.23 9.01
C VAL A 500 -11.35 17.18 9.94
N SER A 501 -12.02 16.92 11.06
CA SER A 501 -11.59 15.88 12.02
C SER A 501 -12.18 14.50 11.71
N LEU A 502 -13.35 14.51 11.06
CA LEU A 502 -14.12 13.32 10.70
C LEU A 502 -15.00 13.64 9.50
N VAL A 503 -14.93 12.79 8.48
CA VAL A 503 -15.92 12.73 7.41
C VAL A 503 -16.97 11.69 7.77
N ILE A 504 -18.25 12.07 7.74
CA ILE A 504 -19.38 11.16 7.74
C ILE A 504 -19.92 11.12 6.32
N TRP A 505 -19.70 10.02 5.63
CA TRP A 505 -20.22 9.78 4.28
C TRP A 505 -21.53 9.02 4.39
N ASP A 506 -22.64 9.70 4.12
CA ASP A 506 -23.97 9.15 4.28
C ASP A 506 -24.71 9.03 2.94
N SER A 507 -24.84 7.79 2.49
CA SER A 507 -25.59 7.39 1.29
C SER A 507 -27.07 7.11 1.57
N GLY A 508 -27.49 7.03 2.85
CA GLY A 508 -28.88 6.74 3.18
C GLY A 508 -29.40 5.44 2.55
N ASP A 509 -30.43 5.56 1.70
CA ASP A 509 -30.99 4.47 0.88
C ASP A 509 -30.65 4.60 -0.62
N TYR A 510 -29.75 5.50 -1.00
CA TYR A 510 -29.20 5.58 -2.36
C TYR A 510 -28.22 4.42 -2.60
N VAL A 511 -28.11 4.05 -3.88
CA VAL A 511 -27.21 2.99 -4.34
C VAL A 511 -26.44 3.53 -5.53
N ASP A 512 -25.13 3.70 -5.38
CA ASP A 512 -24.30 4.14 -6.48
C ASP A 512 -23.74 2.99 -7.30
N ALA A 513 -23.83 3.13 -8.61
CA ALA A 513 -23.36 2.12 -9.54
C ALA A 513 -21.87 2.29 -9.87
N SER A 514 -21.28 3.44 -9.55
CA SER A 514 -19.90 3.81 -9.87
C SER A 514 -19.44 4.97 -9.01
N LEU A 515 -18.14 5.01 -8.72
CA LEU A 515 -17.51 6.15 -8.06
C LEU A 515 -17.38 7.34 -9.01
N ASP A 516 -17.39 8.55 -8.46
CA ASP A 516 -17.18 9.81 -9.18
C ASP A 516 -15.97 10.64 -8.70
N GLU A 517 -15.83 11.88 -9.18
CA GLU A 517 -14.69 12.74 -8.85
C GLU A 517 -14.68 13.19 -7.37
N ASP A 518 -15.85 13.32 -6.74
CA ASP A 518 -15.94 13.71 -5.33
C ASP A 518 -15.54 12.52 -4.43
N ASP A 519 -15.88 11.29 -4.85
CA ASP A 519 -15.49 10.05 -4.18
C ASP A 519 -13.97 9.87 -4.12
N ASP A 520 -13.28 10.19 -5.22
CA ASP A 520 -11.81 10.12 -5.29
C ASP A 520 -11.15 11.04 -4.24
N ILE A 521 -11.74 12.22 -3.99
CA ILE A 521 -11.24 13.18 -2.99
C ILE A 521 -11.48 12.68 -1.57
N LEU A 522 -12.64 12.08 -1.30
CA LEU A 522 -12.95 11.48 0.00
C LEU A 522 -12.04 10.28 0.30
N LEU A 523 -11.73 9.48 -0.71
CA LEU A 523 -10.77 8.38 -0.61
C LEU A 523 -9.35 8.89 -0.41
N ALA A 524 -8.93 9.95 -1.12
CA ALA A 524 -7.63 10.58 -0.90
C ALA A 524 -7.48 11.12 0.53
N PHE A 525 -8.54 11.72 1.09
CA PHE A 525 -8.57 12.14 2.49
C PHE A 525 -8.37 10.97 3.47
N LEU A 526 -8.98 9.82 3.21
CA LEU A 526 -8.73 8.61 4.00
C LEU A 526 -7.27 8.16 3.86
N SER A 527 -6.74 8.11 2.64
CA SER A 527 -5.35 7.71 2.37
C SER A 527 -4.32 8.66 3.00
N SER A 528 -4.65 9.94 3.21
CA SER A 528 -3.80 10.91 3.93
C SER A 528 -3.95 10.85 5.45
N GLY A 529 -4.51 9.76 6.00
CA GLY A 529 -4.69 9.56 7.43
C GLY A 529 -5.98 10.16 8.01
N GLY A 530 -6.92 10.59 7.16
CA GLY A 530 -8.20 11.15 7.60
C GLY A 530 -9.15 10.11 8.20
N ASN A 531 -10.01 10.54 9.13
CA ASN A 531 -11.02 9.67 9.73
C ASN A 531 -12.30 9.68 8.90
N ILE A 532 -12.81 8.50 8.53
CA ILE A 532 -14.05 8.39 7.76
C ILE A 532 -15.03 7.36 8.35
N LEU A 533 -16.31 7.72 8.34
CA LEU A 533 -17.42 6.85 8.72
C LEU A 533 -18.42 6.75 7.57
N PHE A 534 -18.58 5.55 7.02
CA PHE A 534 -19.58 5.25 6.00
C PHE A 534 -20.92 4.87 6.63
N LEU A 535 -21.99 5.54 6.24
CA LEU A 535 -23.36 5.28 6.68
C LEU A 535 -24.27 5.04 5.46
N GLY A 536 -25.22 4.12 5.63
CA GLY A 536 -26.26 3.85 4.63
C GLY A 536 -26.62 2.37 4.55
N GLY A 537 -27.72 2.05 3.87
CA GLY A 537 -28.15 0.67 3.66
C GLY A 537 -27.14 -0.11 2.82
N THR A 538 -26.59 0.52 1.80
CA THR A 538 -25.56 -0.03 0.91
C THR A 538 -24.56 1.09 0.58
N PRO A 539 -23.65 1.44 1.52
CA PRO A 539 -22.75 2.56 1.30
C PRO A 539 -21.92 2.38 0.04
N THR A 540 -21.57 3.48 -0.62
CA THR A 540 -21.07 3.57 -2.01
C THR A 540 -19.88 2.67 -2.33
N LEU A 541 -18.94 2.49 -1.37
CA LEU A 541 -17.80 1.56 -1.51
C LEU A 541 -18.15 0.06 -1.36
N PHE A 542 -19.37 -0.28 -0.97
CA PHE A 542 -19.79 -1.62 -0.59
C PHE A 542 -20.98 -2.14 -1.41
N THR A 543 -21.22 -1.55 -2.58
CA THR A 543 -22.34 -1.87 -3.47
C THR A 543 -22.27 -3.27 -4.08
N GLY A 544 -21.13 -3.96 -3.96
CA GLY A 544 -20.95 -5.37 -4.32
C GLY A 544 -21.46 -6.38 -3.28
N PHE A 545 -21.84 -5.96 -2.08
CA PHE A 545 -22.29 -6.87 -1.02
C PHE A 545 -23.73 -7.36 -1.21
N GLU A 546 -24.01 -8.57 -0.72
CA GLU A 546 -25.39 -9.05 -0.67
C GLU A 546 -26.23 -8.16 0.25
N SER A 547 -27.42 -7.79 -0.21
CA SER A 547 -28.39 -7.01 0.57
C SER A 547 -29.68 -7.79 0.80
N ALA A 548 -30.32 -7.52 1.94
CA ALA A 548 -31.60 -8.11 2.31
C ALA A 548 -32.40 -7.16 3.23
N PRO A 549 -33.72 -7.37 3.35
CA PRO A 549 -34.54 -6.59 4.27
C PRO A 549 -34.01 -6.67 5.71
N LEU A 550 -33.83 -5.52 6.37
CA LEU A 550 -33.41 -5.37 7.75
C LEU A 550 -34.55 -4.70 8.53
N SER A 551 -34.98 -5.33 9.62
CA SER A 551 -36.09 -4.84 10.46
C SER A 551 -35.68 -4.60 11.92
N ASP A 552 -34.57 -5.19 12.33
CA ASP A 552 -34.00 -5.06 13.66
C ASP A 552 -32.51 -5.33 13.65
N VAL A 553 -31.80 -4.78 14.63
CA VAL A 553 -30.36 -4.94 14.83
C VAL A 553 -30.09 -5.43 16.24
N ARG A 554 -28.98 -6.14 16.43
CA ARG A 554 -28.50 -6.64 17.72
C ARG A 554 -27.16 -6.00 18.05
N MET A 555 -27.09 -5.34 19.19
CA MET A 555 -25.84 -4.81 19.74
C MET A 555 -25.00 -5.93 20.35
N VAL A 556 -23.68 -5.84 20.24
CA VAL A 556 -22.74 -6.74 20.93
C VAL A 556 -21.77 -5.89 21.73
N ASP A 557 -21.63 -6.19 23.03
CA ASP A 557 -20.68 -5.48 23.87
C ASP A 557 -19.24 -5.77 23.43
N THR A 558 -18.55 -4.70 23.03
CA THR A 558 -17.15 -4.75 22.57
C THR A 558 -16.16 -4.42 23.68
N GLY A 559 -16.64 -3.97 24.84
CA GLY A 559 -15.79 -3.38 25.88
C GLY A 559 -15.23 -2.01 25.53
N THR A 560 -15.75 -1.38 24.46
CA THR A 560 -15.34 -0.05 23.98
C THR A 560 -16.49 0.97 24.11
N VAL A 561 -16.20 2.24 23.81
CA VAL A 561 -17.20 3.32 23.83
C VAL A 561 -18.32 3.12 22.79
N LEU A 562 -18.06 2.37 21.71
CA LEU A 562 -19.01 2.13 20.61
C LEU A 562 -20.38 1.60 21.10
N THR A 563 -20.37 0.80 22.15
CA THR A 563 -21.57 0.19 22.73
C THR A 563 -21.99 0.78 24.08
N GLU A 564 -21.43 1.93 24.47
CA GLU A 564 -21.85 2.62 25.70
C GLU A 564 -23.33 3.01 25.63
N GLY A 565 -24.06 2.78 26.73
CA GLY A 565 -25.50 3.02 26.78
C GLY A 565 -26.37 1.89 26.19
N PHE A 566 -25.78 0.88 25.55
CA PHE A 566 -26.48 -0.31 25.06
C PHE A 566 -26.24 -1.54 25.96
N GLU A 567 -27.23 -2.42 26.08
CA GLU A 567 -27.05 -3.72 26.75
C GLU A 567 -26.45 -4.75 25.77
N ASP A 568 -25.57 -5.63 26.25
CA ASP A 568 -25.08 -6.76 25.43
C ASP A 568 -26.24 -7.62 24.93
N GLY A 569 -26.33 -7.80 23.61
CA GLY A 569 -27.42 -8.52 22.95
C GLY A 569 -28.74 -7.74 22.85
N GLN A 570 -28.75 -6.43 23.13
CA GLN A 570 -29.93 -5.58 22.97
C GLN A 570 -30.44 -5.63 21.52
N ILE A 571 -31.74 -5.89 21.37
CA ILE A 571 -32.41 -5.86 20.06
C ILE A 571 -33.09 -4.50 19.89
N ILE A 572 -32.68 -3.76 18.86
CA ILE A 572 -33.27 -2.47 18.49
C ILE A 572 -34.14 -2.71 17.26
N SER A 573 -35.44 -2.45 17.40
CA SER A 573 -36.36 -2.54 16.26
C SER A 573 -36.29 -1.25 15.45
N LEU A 574 -36.15 -1.38 14.13
CA LEU A 574 -36.12 -0.23 13.23
C LEU A 574 -37.53 0.39 13.11
N THR A 575 -37.58 1.69 12.83
CA THR A 575 -38.83 2.43 12.62
C THR A 575 -39.55 1.98 11.34
N GLN A 576 -38.78 1.49 10.36
CA GLN A 576 -39.26 0.80 9.17
C GLN A 576 -38.25 -0.24 8.68
N THR A 577 -38.73 -1.22 7.90
CA THR A 577 -37.85 -2.19 7.23
C THR A 577 -37.14 -1.51 6.07
N VAL A 578 -35.83 -1.68 5.98
CA VAL A 578 -34.96 -1.11 4.94
C VAL A 578 -34.21 -2.23 4.22
N GLU A 579 -33.75 -2.00 2.99
CA GLU A 579 -32.76 -2.90 2.38
C GLU A 579 -31.38 -2.52 2.91
N ALA A 580 -30.61 -3.50 3.36
CA ALA A 580 -29.27 -3.28 3.89
C ALA A 580 -28.32 -4.41 3.51
N ALA A 581 -27.13 -4.03 3.06
CA ALA A 581 -25.98 -4.91 2.89
C ALA A 581 -25.61 -5.59 4.21
N PHE A 582 -24.89 -6.69 4.10
CA PHE A 582 -24.28 -7.36 5.24
C PHE A 582 -23.00 -8.07 4.80
N VAL A 583 -22.10 -8.28 5.75
CA VAL A 583 -20.86 -9.00 5.51
C VAL A 583 -21.03 -10.44 5.98
N ASP A 584 -20.80 -11.40 5.08
CA ASP A 584 -20.84 -12.85 5.37
C ASP A 584 -19.42 -13.37 5.67
N VAL A 585 -18.88 -12.91 6.79
CA VAL A 585 -17.55 -13.28 7.31
C VAL A 585 -17.69 -13.88 8.70
N GLU A 586 -16.89 -14.90 9.00
CA GLU A 586 -17.00 -15.64 10.26
C GLU A 586 -16.28 -14.94 11.43
N GLU A 587 -15.19 -14.21 11.16
CA GLU A 587 -14.36 -13.54 12.17
C GLU A 587 -13.84 -12.17 11.64
N PRO A 588 -13.66 -11.16 12.53
CA PRO A 588 -13.10 -9.86 12.17
C PRO A 588 -11.64 -9.98 11.75
N ASP A 589 -11.22 -9.10 10.84
CA ASP A 589 -9.81 -8.93 10.55
C ASP A 589 -9.05 -8.36 11.76
N ILE A 590 -7.72 -8.46 11.76
CA ILE A 590 -6.89 -7.94 12.85
C ILE A 590 -7.11 -6.42 12.95
N GLY A 591 -7.47 -5.94 14.15
CA GLY A 591 -7.73 -4.52 14.41
C GLY A 591 -9.17 -4.07 14.14
N GLU A 592 -10.03 -4.97 13.63
CA GLU A 592 -11.43 -4.65 13.35
C GLU A 592 -12.34 -4.95 14.55
N ILE A 593 -13.30 -4.06 14.82
CA ILE A 593 -14.27 -4.16 15.92
C ILE A 593 -15.69 -4.19 15.36
N TRP A 594 -16.36 -5.33 15.51
CA TRP A 594 -17.78 -5.50 15.15
C TRP A 594 -18.70 -5.22 16.34
N PHE A 595 -19.66 -4.31 16.17
CA PHE A 595 -20.54 -3.88 17.27
C PHE A 595 -22.04 -4.01 16.98
N MET A 596 -22.45 -4.20 15.72
CA MET A 596 -23.84 -4.44 15.34
C MET A 596 -24.01 -5.61 14.37
N PHE A 597 -25.04 -6.41 14.63
CA PHE A 597 -25.41 -7.57 13.83
C PHE A 597 -26.88 -7.50 13.42
N ARG A 598 -27.26 -8.22 12.36
CA ARG A 598 -28.67 -8.38 11.97
C ARG A 598 -29.46 -9.03 13.10
N GLY A 599 -30.58 -8.42 13.46
CA GLY A 599 -31.46 -8.89 14.53
C GLY A 599 -32.24 -10.16 14.17
N PRO A 600 -32.86 -10.83 15.16
CA PRO A 600 -33.54 -12.10 14.98
C PRO A 600 -34.82 -12.03 14.11
N ASN A 601 -35.37 -10.84 13.86
CA ASN A 601 -36.53 -10.67 12.99
C ASN A 601 -36.15 -10.37 11.53
N SER A 602 -34.85 -10.29 11.23
CA SER A 602 -34.32 -10.02 9.91
C SER A 602 -33.78 -11.31 9.25
N PRO A 603 -33.92 -11.48 7.92
CA PRO A 603 -33.13 -12.44 7.15
C PRO A 603 -31.65 -12.37 7.51
N ASN A 604 -30.97 -13.52 7.46
CA ASN A 604 -29.54 -13.66 7.78
C ASN A 604 -29.20 -13.14 9.19
N ALA A 605 -30.10 -13.36 10.15
CA ALA A 605 -29.90 -12.96 11.55
C ALA A 605 -28.53 -13.44 12.08
N GLY A 606 -27.78 -12.52 12.69
CA GLY A 606 -26.45 -12.79 13.22
C GLY A 606 -25.29 -12.50 12.28
N THR A 607 -25.51 -12.05 11.04
CA THR A 607 -24.42 -11.49 10.20
C THR A 607 -24.11 -10.05 10.58
N VAL A 608 -22.89 -9.60 10.28
CA VAL A 608 -22.37 -8.29 10.66
C VAL A 608 -22.98 -7.20 9.78
N ILE A 609 -23.34 -6.08 10.40
CA ILE A 609 -23.79 -4.88 9.70
C ILE A 609 -23.05 -3.62 10.18
N SER A 610 -22.04 -3.75 11.03
CA SER A 610 -21.15 -2.65 11.33
C SER A 610 -19.77 -3.11 11.75
N PHE A 611 -18.79 -2.29 11.41
CA PHE A 611 -17.43 -2.44 11.89
C PHE A 611 -16.72 -1.09 11.94
N VAL A 612 -15.70 -1.00 12.78
CA VAL A 612 -14.68 0.05 12.73
C VAL A 612 -13.32 -0.60 12.80
N SER A 613 -12.32 0.05 12.24
CA SER A 613 -10.92 -0.36 12.28
C SER A 613 -10.06 0.90 12.41
N GLU A 614 -8.92 0.72 13.04
CA GLU A 614 -7.86 1.71 13.21
C GLU A 614 -6.66 1.25 12.39
N SER A 615 -6.02 2.17 11.67
CA SER A 615 -4.81 1.85 10.91
C SER A 615 -3.68 1.40 11.85
N ASP A 616 -2.73 0.62 11.32
CA ASP A 616 -1.63 0.06 12.11
C ASP A 616 -0.76 1.13 12.80
N ASP A 617 -0.72 2.33 12.24
CA ASP A 617 -0.03 3.52 12.78
C ASP A 617 -0.87 4.29 13.82
N GLY A 618 -2.15 3.94 14.00
CA GLY A 618 -3.09 4.61 14.90
C GLY A 618 -3.55 6.00 14.46
N ASN A 619 -3.15 6.46 13.27
CA ASN A 619 -3.38 7.84 12.84
C ASN A 619 -4.76 8.03 12.19
N SER A 620 -5.32 6.97 11.60
CA SER A 620 -6.60 7.01 10.93
C SER A 620 -7.54 5.93 11.43
N ARG A 621 -8.82 6.24 11.40
CA ARG A 621 -9.91 5.31 11.70
C ARG A 621 -10.85 5.29 10.53
N PHE A 622 -11.29 4.11 10.15
CA PHE A 622 -12.36 3.93 9.19
C PHE A 622 -13.43 3.00 9.74
N GLY A 623 -14.66 3.17 9.28
CA GLY A 623 -15.76 2.34 9.75
C GLY A 623 -16.97 2.43 8.86
N ALA A 624 -17.79 1.38 8.89
CA ALA A 624 -19.01 1.31 8.12
C ALA A 624 -20.18 0.84 8.99
N VAL A 625 -21.35 1.44 8.78
CA VAL A 625 -22.63 0.98 9.34
C VAL A 625 -23.61 0.79 8.19
N PHE A 626 -23.93 -0.47 7.90
CA PHE A 626 -24.86 -0.90 6.86
C PHE A 626 -26.33 -0.72 7.31
N LEU A 627 -26.69 0.51 7.67
CA LEU A 627 -28.02 0.91 8.10
C LEU A 627 -28.23 2.41 7.83
N PRO A 628 -29.29 2.81 7.11
CA PRO A 628 -29.66 4.22 7.02
C PRO A 628 -29.99 4.74 8.42
N TYR A 629 -29.29 5.79 8.85
CA TYR A 629 -29.38 6.28 10.23
C TYR A 629 -30.80 6.72 10.62
N TRP A 630 -31.58 7.29 9.69
CA TRP A 630 -33.00 7.62 9.91
C TRP A 630 -33.91 6.42 10.24
N ALA A 631 -33.46 5.18 10.01
CA ALA A 631 -34.23 3.97 10.30
C ALA A 631 -34.17 3.57 11.79
N LEU A 632 -33.21 4.10 12.55
CA LEU A 632 -33.13 3.89 13.99
C LEU A 632 -34.16 4.75 14.73
N PRO A 633 -34.66 4.30 15.90
CA PRO A 633 -35.40 5.19 16.77
C PRO A 633 -34.48 6.31 17.31
N GLU A 634 -35.04 7.51 17.51
CA GLU A 634 -34.30 8.76 17.77
C GLU A 634 -33.30 8.66 18.94
N ASP A 635 -33.70 8.04 20.05
CA ASP A 635 -32.86 7.93 21.24
C ASP A 635 -31.65 7.00 21.00
N GLU A 636 -31.88 5.84 20.38
CA GLU A 636 -30.83 4.88 20.02
C GLU A 636 -29.92 5.41 18.91
N ALA A 637 -30.47 6.11 17.92
CA ALA A 637 -29.71 6.75 16.86
C ALA A 637 -28.73 7.75 17.47
N ALA A 638 -29.21 8.67 18.30
CA ALA A 638 -28.39 9.70 18.92
C ALA A 638 -27.29 9.09 19.80
N GLN A 639 -27.62 8.08 20.62
CA GLN A 639 -26.62 7.40 21.45
C GLN A 639 -25.54 6.73 20.59
N LEU A 640 -25.93 6.03 19.54
CA LEU A 640 -24.97 5.37 18.65
C LEU A 640 -24.05 6.38 17.95
N LEU A 641 -24.61 7.48 17.45
CA LEU A 641 -23.82 8.51 16.79
C LEU A 641 -22.80 9.13 17.76
N PHE A 642 -23.21 9.49 18.98
CA PHE A 642 -22.26 10.04 19.96
C PHE A 642 -21.16 9.06 20.32
N ASN A 643 -21.47 7.77 20.45
CA ASN A 643 -20.46 6.74 20.67
C ASN A 643 -19.46 6.64 19.51
N LEU A 644 -19.95 6.75 18.27
CA LEU A 644 -19.09 6.77 17.07
C LEU A 644 -18.21 8.02 17.07
N ILE A 645 -18.77 9.22 17.28
CA ILE A 645 -18.00 10.47 17.35
C ILE A 645 -16.91 10.40 18.44
N GLU A 646 -17.23 9.86 19.62
CA GLU A 646 -16.27 9.66 20.69
C GLU A 646 -15.21 8.62 20.33
N PHE A 647 -15.60 7.52 19.66
CA PHE A 647 -14.66 6.56 19.11
C PHE A 647 -13.71 7.18 18.10
N TYR A 648 -14.12 8.16 17.30
CA TYR A 648 -13.23 8.90 16.39
C TYR A 648 -12.43 10.02 17.09
N GLY A 649 -12.55 10.20 18.40
CA GLY A 649 -11.78 11.18 19.16
C GLY A 649 -12.11 12.64 18.85
N VAL A 650 -13.27 12.93 18.26
CA VAL A 650 -13.70 14.29 17.92
C VAL A 650 -14.18 15.00 19.18
N ASN A 651 -13.64 16.18 19.51
CA ASN A 651 -14.02 16.87 20.75
C ASN A 651 -15.06 17.98 20.49
N PRO A 652 -15.92 18.27 21.49
CA PRO A 652 -16.84 19.40 21.41
C PRO A 652 -16.11 20.73 21.21
N GLY A 653 -16.65 21.59 20.35
CA GLY A 653 -16.07 22.90 19.99
C GLY A 653 -16.38 24.06 20.94
#